data_AF-A0A1H5PZG6-F1
#
_entry.id   AF-A0A1H5PZG6-F1
#
_cell.length_a   1.000
_cell.length_b   1.000
_cell.length_c   1.000
_cell.angle_alpha   90.00
_cell.angle_beta   90.00
_cell.angle_gamma   90.00
#
_symmetry.space_group_name_H-M   'P 1'
#
loop_
_entity.id
_entity.type
_entity.pdbx_description
1 polymer ?
#
loop_
_entity_poly.entity_id
_entity_poly.type
_entity_poly.pdbx_seq_one_letter_code
_entity_poly.pdbx_strand_id
1 'polypeptide(L)'
;MPVRTLAAQVVIPLLLAGVFSASAAAGPSRDGDVTTEPAATSSTGDPLELLQPAPRSIERLGSPVGVRFFAIEAGGDVDDATAAAVREALTAQGLRERDRPGPNRLTVHLVGAESAEGAAEELDAFGWGAADVAGLGAEEYLLGTRALRGPAASAVLAGDDAGLFYAAQTLGQLAALEDGTLPAVRIEDGPGFAFRGGLESFYGPDWSWQARRDQIDFLAALKMNVYFYGPANDPRTTGRAWRELYEPEQLAELERLVDYARERHVTFIYRVGPAAPMHGGTAPGICHARQADRDALLARLEQLREIGVSRFVISWDDVTEQFTCAEDTERYAGTDHPVARAQTEVLTDLEERFFSRHDELGPPITIPSLYWTNEPTPYRSVFDANLSADWQLYWTGPAVMSPEIESLDVEQVRAAFPRHELIVFDNYPVNDYDRGRLHLGPVVGRSPGLPGTVLGVSWNQMSEQYASQVSLATAADYAWNPAAYVPDRSWRAVLARLAGDRAGDFEVFADAHRYDGFHSDRMGPRLAGLVDAYLQAYSAGADLAGPGERLRAHAEALGRADSLAPVLPDALAGELRPWLEASALGGRAVSEAVGLLTALADGRDDDAAAARERMVALRERMRAVRAVDPNGDTRPVHVAMGTLLPFLERAEAIAATPVGATISAPYGERAVVAGGVSEVAVDVTARSAGTYRGTLTVTAPEGWTVTPSQQDVVVDSGGRPITSRHVVRVGVPAGAAPGQLVFRVDGEGAGATFAAGLYPAEAAGAGEYAEVVAGDEPSAWWRLEETEGTLIADDTGTSPGSTRGETVRGAGGAVPGSAGLGLAGGYGEAPVGQVGSADGHLTVEAWVRADRPASGDGIGVVESYEGPAYNGFLLRLDGLGRPTFGVLDARNAAIVTGRTPLGTGEWHHVVGTFDGATMVVYADGVEVGRRATTVRPGQSDVSVKLGARGDDRGRRLHGGLDEVALYDRALTAAEVAQHFLAGR
;
A
#
# COMPACT_ATOMS: atom_id res chain seq x y z
N MET A 1 -13.32 -50.68 27.98
CA MET A 1 -12.47 -51.60 28.77
C MET A 1 -11.11 -50.93 28.97
N PRO A 2 -10.55 -50.98 30.18
CA PRO A 2 -10.56 -49.75 30.98
C PRO A 2 -9.22 -49.46 31.70
N VAL A 3 -9.25 -48.40 32.54
CA VAL A 3 -8.56 -48.27 33.86
C VAL A 3 -7.20 -47.57 33.83
N ARG A 4 -6.88 -46.56 34.65
CA ARG A 4 -7.54 -45.74 35.72
C ARG A 4 -6.56 -44.55 35.96
N THR A 5 -6.89 -43.41 36.56
CA THR A 5 -7.37 -43.29 37.95
C THR A 5 -7.82 -41.85 38.27
N LEU A 6 -9.05 -41.75 38.81
CA LEU A 6 -9.69 -40.82 39.77
C LEU A 6 -9.31 -39.32 39.78
N ALA A 7 -10.26 -38.36 39.67
CA ALA A 7 -11.41 -38.02 40.54
C ALA A 7 -10.99 -37.50 41.93
N ALA A 8 -11.52 -36.46 42.56
CA ALA A 8 -12.58 -35.49 42.28
C ALA A 8 -12.61 -34.45 43.44
N GLN A 9 -13.26 -33.29 43.22
CA GLN A 9 -14.02 -32.45 44.18
C GLN A 9 -13.28 -31.74 45.35
N VAL A 10 -13.66 -30.57 45.90
CA VAL A 10 -14.42 -29.34 45.57
C VAL A 10 -14.55 -28.53 46.90
N VAL A 11 -14.61 -27.18 46.83
CA VAL A 11 -14.97 -26.13 47.85
C VAL A 11 -13.92 -25.53 48.84
N ILE A 12 -13.36 -24.35 48.49
CA ILE A 12 -13.47 -22.96 49.08
C ILE A 12 -13.71 -22.83 50.62
N PRO A 13 -12.99 -21.97 51.42
CA PRO A 13 -13.15 -20.49 51.39
C PRO A 13 -12.00 -19.53 51.84
N LEU A 14 -12.04 -18.32 51.24
CA LEU A 14 -11.83 -16.95 51.76
C LEU A 14 -10.76 -16.66 52.86
N LEU A 15 -9.76 -15.81 52.57
CA LEU A 15 -9.62 -14.39 52.99
C LEU A 15 -8.17 -13.84 53.01
N LEU A 16 -8.04 -12.65 52.41
CA LEU A 16 -7.19 -11.48 52.74
C LEU A 16 -5.67 -11.44 52.46
N ALA A 17 -5.36 -10.50 51.55
CA ALA A 17 -4.30 -9.48 51.58
C ALA A 17 -2.85 -9.89 51.28
N GLY A 18 -2.34 -9.40 50.15
CA GLY A 18 -0.92 -9.38 49.80
C GLY A 18 -0.70 -8.79 48.42
N VAL A 19 -0.13 -7.59 48.37
CA VAL A 19 0.19 -6.78 47.19
C VAL A 19 1.29 -7.47 46.36
N PHE A 20 1.01 -7.74 45.09
CA PHE A 20 1.99 -7.82 43.99
C PHE A 20 1.25 -7.45 42.69
N SER A 21 1.49 -6.25 42.17
CA SER A 21 1.01 -5.85 40.84
C SER A 21 2.07 -6.24 39.83
N ALA A 22 1.79 -7.28 39.04
CA ALA A 22 2.55 -7.65 37.85
C ALA A 22 1.61 -7.64 36.64
N SER A 23 2.14 -7.10 35.55
CA SER A 23 1.55 -6.83 34.25
C SER A 23 0.75 -7.99 33.66
N ALA A 24 -0.49 -7.71 33.23
CA ALA A 24 -1.23 -8.57 32.34
C ALA A 24 -1.08 -8.06 30.89
N ALA A 25 -0.57 -8.94 30.04
CA ALA A 25 -0.54 -8.78 28.59
C ALA A 25 -1.96 -8.56 28.05
N ALA A 26 -2.16 -7.48 27.30
CA ALA A 26 -3.37 -7.24 26.53
C ALA A 26 -3.27 -8.02 25.21
N GLY A 27 -4.23 -8.91 24.97
CA GLY A 27 -4.41 -9.58 23.67
C GLY A 27 -4.94 -8.61 22.60
N PRO A 28 -4.84 -8.97 21.31
CA PRO A 28 -5.21 -8.10 20.21
C PRO A 28 -6.74 -7.96 20.14
N SER A 29 -7.26 -6.76 20.41
CA SER A 29 -8.65 -6.41 20.16
C SER A 29 -8.84 -6.13 18.67
N ARG A 30 -9.46 -7.09 17.97
CA ARG A 30 -10.13 -6.90 16.68
C ARG A 30 -11.48 -6.24 16.95
N ASP A 31 -11.60 -4.95 16.62
CA ASP A 31 -12.87 -4.30 16.25
C ASP A 31 -12.54 -2.99 15.52
N GLY A 32 -12.65 -3.04 14.19
CA GLY A 32 -12.54 -1.88 13.31
C GLY A 32 -13.89 -1.19 13.19
N ASP A 33 -14.21 -0.34 14.17
CA ASP A 33 -15.28 0.65 14.02
C ASP A 33 -14.64 1.98 13.59
N VAL A 34 -14.64 2.24 12.28
CA VAL A 34 -14.27 3.54 11.72
C VAL A 34 -15.47 4.48 11.85
N THR A 35 -15.77 4.87 13.08
CA THR A 35 -16.64 6.00 13.37
C THR A 35 -16.00 6.87 14.45
N THR A 36 -15.10 7.75 14.02
CA THR A 36 -14.78 8.94 14.81
C THR A 36 -15.08 10.17 13.97
N GLU A 37 -16.13 10.88 14.39
CA GLU A 37 -16.39 12.26 13.98
C GLU A 37 -15.13 13.13 14.16
N PRO A 38 -14.95 14.19 13.37
CA PRO A 38 -13.93 15.16 13.66
C PRO A 38 -14.39 15.94 14.90
N ALA A 39 -13.82 15.60 16.06
CA ALA A 39 -13.80 16.54 17.16
C ALA A 39 -13.08 17.80 16.65
N ALA A 40 -13.81 18.91 16.71
CA ALA A 40 -13.29 20.24 16.47
C ALA A 40 -11.94 20.44 17.18
N THR A 41 -11.04 21.15 16.50
CA THR A 41 -9.81 21.75 17.02
C THR A 41 -9.75 21.86 18.56
N SER A 42 -8.97 21.00 19.20
CA SER A 42 -8.34 21.29 20.50
C SER A 42 -7.07 20.45 20.66
N SER A 43 -5.92 21.07 20.43
CA SER A 43 -4.61 20.58 20.86
C SER A 43 -4.51 20.61 22.39
N THR A 44 -5.11 19.62 23.06
CA THR A 44 -4.89 19.38 24.51
C THR A 44 -4.14 18.07 24.75
N GLY A 45 -3.26 17.68 23.83
CA GLY A 45 -2.28 16.62 24.05
C GLY A 45 -1.12 17.14 24.90
N ASP A 46 -0.40 16.23 25.56
CA ASP A 46 0.85 16.57 26.24
C ASP A 46 1.87 17.07 25.20
N PRO A 47 2.45 18.29 25.30
CA PRO A 47 3.45 18.79 24.34
C PRO A 47 4.66 17.87 24.14
N LEU A 48 4.99 17.03 25.12
CA LEU A 48 6.06 16.04 25.01
C LEU A 48 5.76 14.95 23.96
N GLU A 49 4.50 14.77 23.57
CA GLU A 49 4.11 13.87 22.47
C GLU A 49 4.56 14.38 21.09
N LEU A 50 5.03 15.63 20.99
CA LEU A 50 5.61 16.20 19.76
C LEU A 50 7.10 15.87 19.58
N LEU A 51 7.76 15.26 20.58
CA LEU A 51 9.15 14.84 20.44
C LEU A 51 9.28 13.75 19.37
N GLN A 52 10.24 13.92 18.47
CA GLN A 52 10.51 13.00 17.37
C GLN A 52 12.01 12.81 17.14
N PRO A 53 12.54 11.58 17.18
CA PRO A 53 11.83 10.37 17.57
C PRO A 53 11.37 10.36 19.03
N ALA A 54 10.29 9.63 19.32
CA ALA A 54 9.75 9.47 20.66
C ALA A 54 10.75 8.71 21.55
N PRO A 55 11.17 9.29 22.69
CA PRO A 55 12.17 8.66 23.55
C PRO A 55 11.64 7.34 24.14
N ARG A 56 12.54 6.39 24.40
CA ARG A 56 12.18 5.11 25.06
C ARG A 56 11.53 5.33 26.42
N SER A 57 12.05 6.30 27.19
CA SER A 57 11.52 6.68 28.50
C SER A 57 11.58 8.19 28.69
N ILE A 58 10.51 8.75 29.26
CA ILE A 58 10.45 10.16 29.69
C ILE A 58 9.64 10.28 30.98
N GLU A 59 10.24 10.90 32.00
CA GLU A 59 9.61 11.19 33.28
C GLU A 59 9.59 12.71 33.53
N ARG A 60 8.45 13.24 33.98
CA ARG A 60 8.32 14.65 34.38
C ARG A 60 8.76 14.82 35.83
N LEU A 61 9.76 15.68 36.06
CA LEU A 61 10.32 15.94 37.39
C LEU A 61 9.71 17.17 38.10
N GLY A 62 8.95 17.99 37.39
CA GLY A 62 8.31 19.18 37.96
C GLY A 62 7.79 20.16 36.91
N SER A 63 7.61 21.41 37.34
CA SER A 63 7.18 22.49 36.46
C SER A 63 8.28 22.92 35.46
N PRO A 64 7.91 23.39 34.25
CA PRO A 64 8.87 23.95 33.30
C PRO A 64 9.66 25.13 33.88
N VAL A 65 10.86 25.35 33.33
CA VAL A 65 11.84 26.32 33.82
C VAL A 65 12.07 27.41 32.77
N GLY A 66 12.05 28.67 33.18
CA GLY A 66 12.33 29.79 32.26
C GLY A 66 13.80 29.82 31.83
N VAL A 67 14.06 29.77 30.52
CA VAL A 67 15.41 29.79 29.94
C VAL A 67 15.53 30.86 28.85
N ARG A 68 16.66 31.57 28.84
CA ARG A 68 17.02 32.58 27.82
C ARG A 68 18.49 32.54 27.44
N PHE A 69 19.32 32.10 28.37
CA PHE A 69 20.76 32.00 28.20
C PHE A 69 21.21 30.57 28.48
N PHE A 70 22.32 30.16 27.89
CA PHE A 70 22.95 28.88 28.21
C PHE A 70 24.47 29.01 28.35
N ALA A 71 25.10 28.05 29.00
CA ALA A 71 26.54 27.84 28.99
C ALA A 71 26.81 26.33 28.95
N ILE A 72 27.87 25.92 28.27
CA ILE A 72 28.26 24.51 28.11
C ILE A 72 29.48 24.23 28.98
N GLU A 73 29.42 23.16 29.75
CA GLU A 73 30.51 22.61 30.54
C GLU A 73 30.74 21.16 30.08
N ALA A 74 31.81 20.94 29.31
CA ALA A 74 32.11 19.64 28.72
C ALA A 74 33.20 18.90 29.50
N GLY A 75 33.01 17.58 29.66
CA GLY A 75 34.05 16.66 30.13
C GLY A 75 35.27 16.66 29.21
N GLY A 76 36.44 16.29 29.75
CA GLY A 76 37.70 16.30 28.99
C GLY A 76 37.79 15.25 27.88
N ASP A 77 36.88 14.29 27.89
CA ASP A 77 36.69 13.20 26.93
C ASP A 77 35.60 13.48 25.88
N VAL A 78 34.92 14.63 25.95
CA VAL A 78 33.89 15.04 24.98
C VAL A 78 34.53 15.88 23.87
N ASP A 79 34.23 15.56 22.61
CA ASP A 79 34.80 16.28 21.47
C ASP A 79 34.17 17.67 21.21
N ASP A 80 34.89 18.50 20.45
CA ASP A 80 34.43 19.86 20.12
C ASP A 80 33.18 19.85 19.20
N ALA A 81 33.01 18.80 18.40
CA ALA A 81 31.88 18.66 17.46
C ALA A 81 30.55 18.46 18.20
N THR A 82 30.55 17.63 19.24
CA THR A 82 29.43 17.40 20.14
C THR A 82 29.03 18.69 20.86
N ALA A 83 30.02 19.42 21.39
CA ALA A 83 29.75 20.71 22.02
C ALA A 83 29.22 21.76 21.03
N ALA A 84 29.66 21.73 19.77
CA ALA A 84 29.13 22.58 18.70
C ALA A 84 27.67 22.24 18.37
N ALA A 85 27.30 20.96 18.31
CA ALA A 85 25.93 20.51 18.06
C ALA A 85 24.95 20.98 19.15
N VAL A 86 25.34 20.90 20.43
CA VAL A 86 24.54 21.42 21.56
C VAL A 86 24.33 22.93 21.43
N ARG A 87 25.40 23.66 21.08
CA ARG A 87 25.33 25.11 20.86
C ARG A 87 24.39 25.44 19.71
N GLU A 88 24.48 24.72 18.60
CA GLU A 88 23.60 24.89 17.43
C GLU A 88 22.14 24.61 17.79
N ALA A 89 21.84 23.47 18.44
CA ALA A 89 20.50 23.08 18.83
C ALA A 89 19.80 24.14 19.70
N LEU A 90 20.52 24.71 20.68
CA LEU A 90 19.97 25.73 21.57
C LEU A 90 19.87 27.12 20.93
N THR A 91 20.86 27.50 20.11
CA THR A 91 20.82 28.80 19.41
C THR A 91 19.76 28.86 18.33
N ALA A 92 19.45 27.72 17.68
CA ALA A 92 18.33 27.59 16.77
C ALA A 92 16.97 27.90 17.43
N GLN A 93 16.84 27.66 18.74
CA GLN A 93 15.65 28.01 19.53
C GLN A 93 15.71 29.43 20.14
N GLY A 94 16.68 30.26 19.72
CA GLY A 94 16.80 31.65 20.15
C GLY A 94 17.46 31.87 21.52
N LEU A 95 17.99 30.82 22.16
CA LEU A 95 18.78 30.98 23.39
C LEU A 95 20.16 31.55 23.06
N ARG A 96 20.74 32.30 24.01
CA ARG A 96 22.03 32.99 23.81
C ARG A 96 23.09 32.47 24.76
N GLU A 97 24.27 32.15 24.23
CA GLU A 97 25.40 31.70 25.05
C GLU A 97 25.87 32.83 25.99
N ARG A 98 26.08 32.49 27.27
CA ARG A 98 26.54 33.42 28.31
C ARG A 98 27.24 32.68 29.45
N ASP A 99 28.56 32.81 29.51
CA ASP A 99 29.38 32.16 30.55
C ASP A 99 29.10 32.67 31.96
N ARG A 100 28.66 33.93 32.10
CA ARG A 100 28.39 34.52 33.42
C ARG A 100 27.10 33.97 34.03
N PRO A 101 27.12 33.50 35.29
CA PRO A 101 25.92 33.11 36.03
C PRO A 101 24.89 34.24 36.08
N GLY A 102 23.60 33.88 36.09
CA GLY A 102 22.52 34.83 36.25
C GLY A 102 21.14 34.19 36.03
N PRO A 103 20.05 34.98 36.13
CA PRO A 103 18.70 34.47 35.94
C PRO A 103 18.48 33.96 34.52
N ASN A 104 17.59 32.97 34.42
CA ASN A 104 17.17 32.24 33.22
C ASN A 104 18.35 31.68 32.43
N ARG A 105 19.44 31.29 33.12
CA ARG A 105 20.59 30.61 32.52
C ARG A 105 20.47 29.10 32.74
N LEU A 106 20.59 28.34 31.67
CA LEU A 106 20.77 26.89 31.64
C LEU A 106 22.28 26.56 31.66
N THR A 107 22.77 25.83 32.65
CA THR A 107 24.09 25.18 32.54
C THR A 107 23.90 23.80 31.93
N VAL A 108 24.59 23.50 30.83
CA VAL A 108 24.53 22.21 30.14
C VAL A 108 25.83 21.46 30.40
N HIS A 109 25.75 20.34 31.11
CA HIS A 109 26.88 19.47 31.41
C HIS A 109 26.93 18.33 30.38
N LEU A 110 28.05 18.20 29.67
CA LEU A 110 28.29 17.09 28.74
C LEU A 110 29.24 16.10 29.40
N VAL A 111 28.79 14.85 29.54
CA VAL A 111 29.45 13.84 30.36
C VAL A 111 29.70 12.59 29.52
N GLY A 112 30.96 12.32 29.22
CA GLY A 112 31.39 11.05 28.64
C GLY A 112 31.66 9.99 29.71
N ALA A 113 32.01 8.78 29.28
CA ALA A 113 32.27 7.67 30.19
C ALA A 113 33.46 7.92 31.14
N GLU A 114 34.50 8.63 30.69
CA GLU A 114 35.70 8.91 31.50
C GLU A 114 35.49 10.10 32.44
N SER A 115 34.67 11.09 32.04
CA SER A 115 34.35 12.25 32.88
C SER A 115 33.21 12.02 33.89
N ALA A 116 32.51 10.89 33.82
CA ALA A 116 31.34 10.60 34.65
C ALA A 116 31.61 10.66 36.16
N GLU A 117 32.78 10.18 36.63
CA GLU A 117 33.14 10.30 38.06
C GLU A 117 33.28 11.76 38.53
N GLY A 118 33.70 12.65 37.64
CA GLY A 118 33.85 14.08 37.93
C GLY A 118 32.53 14.85 37.96
N ALA A 119 31.46 14.30 37.38
CA ALA A 119 30.12 14.90 37.28
C ALA A 119 29.09 14.24 38.22
N ALA A 120 29.56 13.64 39.33
CA ALA A 120 28.72 12.84 40.23
C ALA A 120 27.55 13.62 40.85
N GLU A 121 27.75 14.90 41.22
CA GLU A 121 26.68 15.72 41.80
C GLU A 121 25.57 16.05 40.78
N GLU A 122 25.96 16.27 39.53
CA GLU A 122 25.05 16.55 38.42
C GLU A 122 24.23 15.31 38.05
N LEU A 123 24.87 14.13 37.98
CA LEU A 123 24.22 12.85 37.70
C LEU A 123 23.28 12.41 38.84
N ASP A 124 23.73 12.49 40.10
CA ASP A 124 22.95 12.11 41.28
C ASP A 124 21.64 12.92 41.39
N ALA A 125 21.64 14.15 40.87
CA ALA A 125 20.44 14.99 40.86
C ALA A 125 19.28 14.42 40.03
N PHE A 126 19.58 13.50 39.12
CA PHE A 126 18.61 12.75 38.33
C PHE A 126 18.50 11.30 38.76
N GLY A 127 19.25 10.87 39.79
CA GLY A 127 19.29 9.49 40.27
C GLY A 127 20.12 8.56 39.37
N TRP A 128 21.15 9.10 38.72
CA TRP A 128 22.15 8.35 37.94
C TRP A 128 23.51 8.43 38.62
N GLY A 129 24.34 7.41 38.41
CA GLY A 129 25.75 7.40 38.80
C GLY A 129 26.67 7.12 37.61
N ALA A 130 27.99 7.20 37.83
CA ALA A 130 28.98 6.94 36.79
C ALA A 130 28.88 5.53 36.17
N ALA A 131 28.42 4.54 36.94
CA ALA A 131 28.17 3.20 36.45
C ALA A 131 27.01 3.11 35.45
N ASP A 132 26.00 4.00 35.55
CA ASP A 132 24.91 4.06 34.59
C ASP A 132 25.42 4.61 33.25
N VAL A 133 26.26 5.66 33.28
CA VAL A 133 26.90 6.22 32.08
C VAL A 133 27.82 5.20 31.40
N ALA A 134 28.65 4.50 32.18
CA ALA A 134 29.54 3.45 31.66
C ALA A 134 28.79 2.20 31.14
N GLY A 135 27.52 2.04 31.52
CA GLY A 135 26.66 0.94 31.08
C GLY A 135 25.88 1.22 29.80
N LEU A 136 25.91 2.45 29.26
CA LEU A 136 25.22 2.81 28.03
C LEU A 136 25.79 2.06 26.82
N GLY A 137 24.90 1.58 25.96
CA GLY A 137 25.27 1.07 24.64
C GLY A 137 25.64 2.18 23.66
N ALA A 138 26.06 1.79 22.46
CA ALA A 138 26.35 2.74 21.39
C ALA A 138 25.13 3.60 21.06
N GLU A 139 25.34 4.91 20.90
CA GLU A 139 24.30 5.92 20.62
C GLU A 139 23.22 6.08 21.72
N GLU A 140 23.31 5.33 22.83
CA GLU A 140 22.40 5.49 23.97
C GLU A 140 22.81 6.70 24.81
N TYR A 141 21.81 7.37 25.40
CA TYR A 141 22.08 8.56 26.18
C TYR A 141 21.10 8.77 27.34
N LEU A 142 21.57 9.54 28.31
CA LEU A 142 20.80 10.08 29.42
C LEU A 142 20.65 11.59 29.22
N LEU A 143 19.43 12.10 29.39
CA LEU A 143 19.16 13.53 29.34
C LEU A 143 18.27 13.95 30.51
N GLY A 144 18.81 14.79 31.39
CA GLY A 144 18.08 15.37 32.51
C GLY A 144 17.98 16.88 32.37
N THR A 145 16.81 17.47 32.64
CA THR A 145 16.62 18.92 32.76
C THR A 145 15.88 19.26 34.05
N ARG A 146 16.33 20.27 34.79
CA ARG A 146 15.69 20.67 36.05
C ARG A 146 15.89 22.14 36.41
N ALA A 147 15.03 22.63 37.28
CA ALA A 147 15.25 23.90 37.98
C ALA A 147 16.27 23.73 39.12
N LEU A 148 17.14 24.70 39.28
CA LEU A 148 18.00 24.85 40.46
C LEU A 148 17.32 25.79 41.48
N ARG A 149 17.85 25.87 42.71
CA ARG A 149 17.38 26.87 43.69
C ARG A 149 17.67 28.27 43.17
N GLY A 150 16.64 29.03 42.83
CA GLY A 150 16.73 30.37 42.24
C GLY A 150 16.32 30.39 40.76
N PRO A 151 16.64 31.44 39.98
CA PRO A 151 16.23 31.57 38.59
C PRO A 151 17.15 30.82 37.61
N ALA A 152 17.80 29.72 38.01
CA ALA A 152 18.76 28.99 37.18
C ALA A 152 18.27 27.57 36.86
N ALA A 153 18.72 27.01 35.75
CA ALA A 153 18.41 25.66 35.31
C ALA A 153 19.70 24.86 35.06
N SER A 154 19.60 23.54 35.14
CA SER A 154 20.68 22.61 34.78
C SER A 154 20.15 21.56 33.81
N ALA A 155 20.96 21.22 32.81
CA ALA A 155 20.78 20.07 31.95
C ALA A 155 22.04 19.19 32.01
N VAL A 156 21.84 17.88 32.01
CA VAL A 156 22.92 16.88 31.95
C VAL A 156 22.65 15.99 30.74
N LEU A 157 23.65 15.89 29.87
CA LEU A 157 23.69 14.99 28.72
C LEU A 157 24.83 14.01 28.97
N ALA A 158 24.55 12.71 28.95
CA ALA A 158 25.57 11.68 29.12
C ALA A 158 25.44 10.57 28.07
N GLY A 159 26.56 10.11 27.52
CA GLY A 159 26.61 9.09 26.46
C GLY A 159 27.99 9.02 25.79
N ASP A 160 28.10 8.21 24.73
CA ASP A 160 29.22 8.33 23.77
C ASP A 160 29.03 9.58 22.88
N ASP A 161 29.97 9.87 21.98
CA ASP A 161 29.91 11.09 21.14
C ASP A 161 28.59 11.16 20.33
N ALA A 162 28.14 10.04 19.77
CA ALA A 162 26.89 9.97 19.01
C ALA A 162 25.65 10.12 19.91
N GLY A 163 25.65 9.47 21.08
CA GLY A 163 24.59 9.57 22.10
C GLY A 163 24.46 11.00 22.62
N LEU A 164 25.58 11.68 22.90
CA LEU A 164 25.60 13.09 23.29
C LEU A 164 25.08 13.99 22.17
N PHE A 165 25.47 13.74 20.91
CA PHE A 165 24.92 14.43 19.75
C PHE A 165 23.39 14.25 19.66
N TYR A 166 22.86 13.05 19.86
CA TYR A 166 21.42 12.79 19.85
C TYR A 166 20.68 13.37 21.05
N ALA A 167 21.32 13.39 22.22
CA ALA A 167 20.81 14.10 23.41
C ALA A 167 20.68 15.60 23.13
N ALA A 168 21.62 16.19 22.39
CA ALA A 168 21.55 17.58 21.95
C ALA A 168 20.33 17.84 21.05
N GLN A 169 20.02 16.92 20.12
CA GLN A 169 18.83 17.04 19.28
C GLN A 169 17.55 17.02 20.11
N THR A 170 17.45 16.11 21.09
CA THR A 170 16.31 16.05 22.01
C THR A 170 16.19 17.31 22.87
N LEU A 171 17.32 17.85 23.37
CA LEU A 171 17.34 19.09 24.14
C LEU A 171 16.83 20.28 23.31
N GLY A 172 17.25 20.37 22.04
CA GLY A 172 16.76 21.38 21.11
C GLY A 172 15.25 21.30 20.90
N GLN A 173 14.70 20.09 20.75
CA GLN A 173 13.26 19.90 20.63
C GLN A 173 12.50 20.27 21.90
N LEU A 174 13.01 19.91 23.09
CA LEU A 174 12.41 20.30 24.37
C LEU A 174 12.36 21.83 24.53
N ALA A 175 13.39 22.54 24.08
CA ALA A 175 13.44 24.00 24.10
C ALA A 175 12.50 24.65 23.07
N ALA A 176 12.10 23.92 22.03
CA ALA A 176 11.18 24.37 20.98
C ALA A 176 9.69 24.19 21.34
N LEU A 177 9.37 23.40 22.38
CA LEU A 177 7.98 23.08 22.74
C LEU A 177 7.20 24.31 23.22
N GLU A 178 7.83 25.17 24.01
CA GLU A 178 7.19 26.38 24.53
C GLU A 178 8.24 27.50 24.73
N ASP A 179 8.06 28.60 23.99
CA ASP A 179 8.99 29.71 23.91
C ASP A 179 9.49 30.21 25.28
N GLY A 180 10.80 30.14 25.47
CA GLY A 180 11.48 30.66 26.65
C GLY A 180 11.28 29.80 27.91
N THR A 181 10.77 28.58 27.77
CA THR A 181 10.69 27.59 28.85
C THR A 181 11.31 26.27 28.42
N LEU A 182 11.73 25.48 29.41
CA LEU A 182 12.26 24.14 29.22
C LEU A 182 11.54 23.18 30.18
N PRO A 183 10.91 22.10 29.69
CA PRO A 183 10.34 21.08 30.57
C PRO A 183 11.39 20.52 31.53
N ALA A 184 11.00 20.21 32.76
CA ALA A 184 11.86 19.51 33.71
C ALA A 184 11.62 18.00 33.59
N VAL A 185 12.55 17.29 32.96
CA VAL A 185 12.40 15.88 32.59
C VAL A 185 13.64 15.04 32.91
N ARG A 186 13.43 13.74 33.04
CA ARG A 186 14.44 12.68 32.99
C ARG A 186 14.15 11.82 31.77
N ILE A 187 15.13 11.64 30.90
CA ILE A 187 15.03 10.85 29.67
C ILE A 187 16.18 9.83 29.67
N GLU A 188 15.83 8.58 29.37
CA GLU A 188 16.76 7.49 29.10
C GLU A 188 16.38 6.94 27.74
N ASP A 189 17.29 7.00 26.77
CA ASP A 189 16.93 6.84 25.38
C ASP A 189 18.03 6.17 24.57
N GLY A 190 17.63 5.56 23.45
CA GLY A 190 18.53 4.84 22.55
C GLY A 190 17.79 4.29 21.34
N PRO A 191 18.52 3.90 20.28
CA PRO A 191 17.91 3.52 19.02
C PRO A 191 17.35 2.10 19.00
N GLY A 192 16.25 1.87 18.29
CA GLY A 192 15.72 0.52 18.01
C GLY A 192 16.56 -0.21 16.97
N PHE A 193 17.05 0.50 15.95
CA PHE A 193 17.98 -0.04 14.95
C PHE A 193 19.34 0.66 15.01
N ALA A 194 20.40 -0.13 14.95
CA ALA A 194 21.77 0.39 14.86
C ALA A 194 22.05 1.10 13.52
N PHE A 195 21.28 0.78 12.48
CA PHE A 195 21.45 1.33 11.13
C PHE A 195 20.14 1.95 10.64
N ARG A 196 20.13 3.26 10.39
CA ARG A 196 18.90 4.01 10.07
C ARG A 196 19.20 5.22 9.20
N GLY A 197 18.66 5.28 7.98
CA GLY A 197 18.95 6.39 7.09
C GLY A 197 18.21 6.45 5.77
N GLY A 198 18.37 7.56 5.05
CA GLY A 198 17.75 7.75 3.73
C GLY A 198 18.63 7.23 2.58
N LEU A 199 18.01 6.68 1.54
CA LEU A 199 18.69 6.39 0.26
C LEU A 199 18.31 7.41 -0.81
N GLU A 200 19.33 7.94 -1.49
CA GLU A 200 19.20 8.58 -2.80
C GLU A 200 19.44 7.48 -3.86
N SER A 201 18.41 6.65 -4.13
CA SER A 201 18.50 5.53 -5.07
C SER A 201 17.34 5.48 -6.08
N PHE A 202 16.54 6.54 -6.16
CA PHE A 202 15.40 6.66 -7.07
C PHE A 202 15.84 6.97 -8.51
N TYR A 203 15.00 6.58 -9.47
CA TYR A 203 15.14 7.03 -10.86
C TYR A 203 14.48 8.40 -11.09
N GLY A 204 15.12 9.24 -11.91
CA GLY A 204 14.71 10.63 -12.11
C GLY A 204 15.73 11.62 -11.54
N PRO A 205 15.53 12.93 -11.71
CA PRO A 205 16.55 13.97 -11.57
C PRO A 205 17.26 13.92 -10.22
N ASP A 206 18.58 14.05 -10.27
CA ASP A 206 19.43 14.05 -9.08
C ASP A 206 19.14 15.26 -8.20
N TRP A 207 19.37 15.09 -6.91
CA TRP A 207 19.31 16.22 -5.99
C TRP A 207 20.48 17.18 -6.20
N SER A 208 20.20 18.46 -5.96
CA SER A 208 21.26 19.47 -5.87
C SER A 208 22.17 19.18 -4.67
N TRP A 209 23.42 19.66 -4.73
CA TRP A 209 24.35 19.57 -3.60
C TRP A 209 23.81 20.21 -2.31
N GLN A 210 23.04 21.30 -2.42
CA GLN A 210 22.39 21.91 -1.26
C GLN A 210 21.32 20.99 -0.67
N ALA A 211 20.45 20.40 -1.50
CA ALA A 211 19.42 19.47 -1.03
C ALA A 211 20.01 18.22 -0.36
N ARG A 212 21.17 17.73 -0.81
CA ARG A 212 21.90 16.63 -0.15
C ARG A 212 22.41 17.02 1.24
N ARG A 213 22.92 18.25 1.40
CA ARG A 213 23.33 18.78 2.71
C ARG A 213 22.13 18.96 3.64
N ASP A 214 21.05 19.55 3.15
CA ASP A 214 19.81 19.74 3.92
C ASP A 214 19.20 18.40 4.32
N GLN A 215 19.35 17.36 3.48
CA GLN A 215 18.96 15.99 3.83
C GLN A 215 19.82 15.41 4.95
N ILE A 216 21.14 15.61 4.94
CA ILE A 216 22.02 15.17 6.03
C ILE A 216 21.66 15.87 7.34
N ASP A 217 21.40 17.18 7.31
CA ASP A 217 20.93 17.94 8.47
C ASP A 217 19.61 17.37 9.01
N PHE A 218 18.67 17.06 8.13
CA PHE A 218 17.39 16.44 8.49
C PHE A 218 17.57 15.06 9.14
N LEU A 219 18.41 14.20 8.55
CA LEU A 219 18.70 12.87 9.09
C LEU A 219 19.29 12.99 10.49
N ALA A 220 20.31 13.82 10.66
CA ALA A 220 20.99 14.02 11.93
C ALA A 220 20.06 14.58 13.02
N ALA A 221 19.21 15.56 12.68
CA ALA A 221 18.24 16.16 13.61
C ALA A 221 17.17 15.17 14.11
N LEU A 222 16.86 14.15 13.31
CA LEU A 222 15.95 13.05 13.68
C LEU A 222 16.69 11.77 14.07
N LYS A 223 17.97 11.91 14.42
CA LYS A 223 18.84 10.86 14.92
C LYS A 223 19.08 9.73 13.91
N MET A 224 18.79 9.89 12.62
CA MET A 224 19.20 8.93 11.59
C MET A 224 20.71 9.04 11.32
N ASN A 225 21.38 7.91 11.17
CA ASN A 225 22.85 7.81 11.16
C ASN A 225 23.45 7.32 9.83
N VAL A 226 22.64 7.19 8.78
CA VAL A 226 23.08 6.75 7.45
C VAL A 226 22.58 7.68 6.35
N TYR A 227 23.45 8.03 5.42
CA TYR A 227 23.09 8.61 4.14
C TYR A 227 23.69 7.76 3.01
N PHE A 228 22.81 7.13 2.23
CA PHE A 228 23.19 6.30 1.10
C PHE A 228 23.21 7.14 -0.18
N TYR A 229 24.39 7.28 -0.77
CA TYR A 229 24.64 7.95 -2.03
C TYR A 229 24.71 6.93 -3.17
N GLY A 230 23.63 6.88 -3.96
CA GLY A 230 23.57 6.09 -5.19
C GLY A 230 22.64 6.69 -6.25
N PRO A 231 22.71 8.00 -6.54
CA PRO A 231 21.81 8.65 -7.50
C PRO A 231 21.83 7.92 -8.85
N ALA A 232 20.65 7.52 -9.34
CA ALA A 232 20.56 6.63 -10.48
C ALA A 232 21.02 7.25 -11.81
N ASN A 233 21.07 8.59 -11.93
CA ASN A 233 21.57 9.23 -13.14
C ASN A 233 23.07 9.52 -13.12
N ASP A 234 23.76 9.38 -11.97
CA ASP A 234 25.23 9.45 -11.99
C ASP A 234 25.73 8.16 -12.69
N PRO A 235 26.29 8.25 -13.91
CA PRO A 235 26.66 7.05 -14.65
C PRO A 235 27.80 6.26 -13.98
N ARG A 236 28.41 6.80 -12.92
CA ARG A 236 29.47 6.17 -12.12
C ARG A 236 28.96 5.43 -10.88
N THR A 237 27.75 5.72 -10.40
CA THR A 237 27.12 4.98 -9.29
C THR A 237 26.36 3.78 -9.84
N THR A 238 25.61 3.98 -10.92
CA THR A 238 24.83 2.94 -11.60
C THR A 238 24.96 3.13 -13.11
N GLY A 239 25.73 2.27 -13.78
CA GLY A 239 25.75 2.22 -15.25
C GLY A 239 27.10 2.46 -15.92
N ARG A 240 27.07 3.12 -17.09
CA ARG A 240 28.10 3.02 -18.15
C ARG A 240 29.52 3.47 -17.77
N ALA A 241 29.67 4.31 -16.75
CA ALA A 241 30.93 4.95 -16.38
C ALA A 241 31.47 4.44 -15.03
N TRP A 242 31.00 3.29 -14.53
CA TRP A 242 31.46 2.72 -13.26
C TRP A 242 32.99 2.48 -13.20
N ARG A 243 33.64 2.32 -14.36
CA ARG A 243 35.11 2.17 -14.48
C ARG A 243 35.87 3.50 -14.38
N GLU A 244 35.18 4.63 -14.55
CA GLU A 244 35.80 5.96 -14.61
C GLU A 244 36.01 6.54 -13.21
N LEU A 245 37.18 7.15 -12.99
CA LEU A 245 37.48 7.88 -11.77
C LEU A 245 36.80 9.27 -11.78
N TYR A 246 36.59 9.85 -10.60
CA TYR A 246 36.08 11.21 -10.45
C TYR A 246 37.20 12.17 -10.85
N GLU A 247 36.85 13.20 -11.62
CA GLU A 247 37.76 14.32 -11.85
C GLU A 247 37.98 15.10 -10.53
N PRO A 248 39.14 15.77 -10.35
CA PRO A 248 39.51 16.40 -9.08
C PRO A 248 38.44 17.35 -8.52
N GLU A 249 37.80 18.16 -9.35
CA GLU A 249 36.77 19.10 -8.90
C GLU A 249 35.49 18.40 -8.42
N GLN A 250 35.11 17.29 -9.07
CA GLN A 250 33.95 16.51 -8.67
C GLN A 250 34.23 15.73 -7.39
N LEU A 251 35.44 15.18 -7.27
CA LEU A 251 35.89 14.47 -6.08
C LEU A 251 35.93 15.41 -4.86
N ALA A 252 36.41 16.65 -5.02
CA ALA A 252 36.44 17.64 -3.95
C ALA A 252 35.05 18.14 -3.49
N GLU A 253 34.03 18.10 -4.36
CA GLU A 253 32.65 18.36 -3.93
C GLU A 253 32.08 17.17 -3.13
N LEU A 254 32.39 15.94 -3.55
CA LEU A 254 32.00 14.73 -2.83
C LEU A 254 32.68 14.63 -1.47
N GLU A 255 33.99 14.92 -1.39
CA GLU A 255 34.77 15.00 -0.15
C GLU A 255 34.13 15.95 0.86
N ARG A 256 33.74 17.16 0.42
CA ARG A 256 33.02 18.12 1.26
C ARG A 256 31.71 17.57 1.80
N LEU A 257 30.97 16.78 1.02
CA LEU A 257 29.72 16.16 1.47
C LEU A 257 29.97 15.02 2.46
N VAL A 258 31.02 14.21 2.24
CA VAL A 258 31.46 13.15 3.16
C VAL A 258 31.87 13.72 4.52
N ASP A 259 32.68 14.77 4.51
CA ASP A 259 33.08 15.48 5.72
C ASP A 259 31.86 16.07 6.44
N TYR A 260 30.95 16.70 5.69
CA TYR A 260 29.73 17.28 6.24
C TYR A 260 28.84 16.24 6.94
N ALA A 261 28.73 15.04 6.37
CA ALA A 261 27.99 13.92 6.96
C ALA A 261 28.65 13.43 8.25
N ARG A 262 29.98 13.25 8.23
CA ARG A 262 30.76 12.79 9.37
C ARG A 262 30.66 13.74 10.57
N GLU A 263 30.73 15.05 10.34
CA GLU A 263 30.56 16.09 11.38
C GLU A 263 29.18 16.06 12.07
N ARG A 264 28.21 15.33 11.50
CA ARG A 264 26.83 15.20 12.00
C ARG A 264 26.49 13.78 12.47
N HIS A 265 27.50 12.94 12.66
CA HIS A 265 27.33 11.53 13.00
C HIS A 265 26.45 10.77 12.00
N VAL A 266 26.52 11.16 10.72
CA VAL A 266 25.87 10.46 9.61
C VAL A 266 26.94 9.74 8.79
N THR A 267 26.84 8.42 8.74
CA THR A 267 27.72 7.57 7.94
C THR A 267 27.37 7.72 6.47
N PHE A 268 28.33 8.21 5.69
CA PHE A 268 28.20 8.30 4.23
C PHE A 268 28.48 6.95 3.58
N ILE A 269 27.51 6.41 2.86
CA ILE A 269 27.63 5.13 2.14
C ILE A 269 27.66 5.40 0.65
N TYR A 270 28.65 4.87 -0.06
CA TYR A 270 28.76 5.02 -1.50
C TYR A 270 28.38 3.72 -2.23
N ARG A 271 27.45 3.80 -3.20
CA ARG A 271 27.04 2.69 -4.05
C ARG A 271 27.84 2.63 -5.36
N VAL A 272 28.31 1.43 -5.72
CA VAL A 272 28.80 1.11 -7.07
C VAL A 272 28.04 -0.10 -7.63
N GLY A 273 27.30 0.10 -8.72
CA GLY A 273 26.62 -0.91 -9.50
C GLY A 273 27.33 -1.15 -10.84
N PRO A 274 28.24 -2.14 -10.94
CA PRO A 274 29.07 -2.34 -12.13
C PRO A 274 28.38 -3.16 -13.23
N ALA A 275 27.23 -3.76 -12.94
CA ALA A 275 26.47 -4.58 -13.87
C ALA A 275 25.73 -3.75 -14.94
N ALA A 276 25.32 -4.41 -16.03
CA ALA A 276 24.53 -3.77 -17.07
C ALA A 276 23.10 -3.50 -16.55
N PRO A 277 22.58 -2.26 -16.67
CA PRO A 277 21.25 -1.94 -16.20
C PRO A 277 20.18 -2.62 -17.06
N MET A 278 19.09 -3.09 -16.44
CA MET A 278 17.90 -3.62 -17.12
C MET A 278 17.19 -2.56 -17.98
N HIS A 279 17.22 -1.29 -17.58
CA HIS A 279 16.49 -0.21 -18.21
C HIS A 279 17.41 0.79 -18.92
N GLY A 280 17.20 1.01 -20.22
CA GLY A 280 17.64 2.21 -20.94
C GLY A 280 19.10 2.28 -21.45
N GLY A 281 19.88 1.19 -21.50
CA GLY A 281 21.28 1.25 -21.94
C GLY A 281 21.74 0.12 -22.86
N THR A 282 22.56 0.45 -23.87
CA THR A 282 23.40 -0.49 -24.64
C THR A 282 24.83 -0.59 -24.08
N ALA A 283 25.08 0.02 -22.93
CA ALA A 283 26.40 0.09 -22.34
C ALA A 283 26.82 -1.28 -21.78
N PRO A 284 28.03 -1.76 -22.09
CA PRO A 284 28.51 -3.03 -21.56
C PRO A 284 28.77 -2.88 -20.05
N GLY A 285 28.09 -3.71 -19.26
CA GLY A 285 28.36 -3.87 -17.84
C GLY A 285 29.74 -4.50 -17.58
N ILE A 286 29.97 -4.94 -16.35
CA ILE A 286 31.15 -5.70 -15.99
C ILE A 286 31.24 -7.02 -16.75
N CYS A 287 32.46 -7.37 -17.16
CA CYS A 287 32.86 -8.75 -17.43
C CYS A 287 33.52 -9.31 -16.19
N HIS A 288 32.77 -10.10 -15.43
CA HIS A 288 33.14 -10.56 -14.10
C HIS A 288 34.46 -11.31 -14.10
N ALA A 289 34.74 -12.09 -15.14
CA ALA A 289 35.97 -12.86 -15.34
C ALA A 289 37.20 -11.99 -15.67
N ARG A 290 37.00 -10.76 -16.14
CA ARG A 290 38.08 -9.92 -16.67
C ARG A 290 38.79 -9.18 -15.55
N GLN A 291 40.08 -9.47 -15.38
CA GLN A 291 40.92 -8.84 -14.36
C GLN A 291 40.93 -7.30 -14.46
N ALA A 292 41.04 -6.75 -15.67
CA ALA A 292 41.07 -5.29 -15.88
C ALA A 292 39.79 -4.59 -15.40
N ASP A 293 38.64 -5.26 -15.45
CA ASP A 293 37.38 -4.73 -14.94
C ASP A 293 37.38 -4.74 -13.40
N ARG A 294 37.84 -5.83 -12.76
CA ARG A 294 38.00 -5.88 -11.30
C ARG A 294 39.00 -4.84 -10.80
N ASP A 295 40.10 -4.64 -11.51
CA ASP A 295 41.11 -3.63 -11.18
C ASP A 295 40.56 -2.20 -11.29
N ALA A 296 39.68 -1.93 -12.26
CA ALA A 296 39.00 -0.64 -12.37
C ALA A 296 38.04 -0.40 -11.20
N LEU A 297 37.30 -1.43 -10.77
CA LEU A 297 36.44 -1.36 -9.59
C LEU A 297 37.25 -1.07 -8.33
N LEU A 298 38.38 -1.76 -8.13
CA LEU A 298 39.28 -1.53 -7.01
C LEU A 298 39.83 -0.09 -6.99
N ALA A 299 40.33 0.40 -8.13
CA ALA A 299 40.86 1.76 -8.24
C ALA A 299 39.81 2.83 -7.87
N ARG A 300 38.54 2.56 -8.20
CA ARG A 300 37.42 3.42 -7.85
C ARG A 300 37.17 3.47 -6.36
N LEU A 301 37.14 2.31 -5.70
CA LEU A 301 36.95 2.22 -4.26
C LEU A 301 38.10 2.88 -3.48
N GLU A 302 39.34 2.73 -3.96
CA GLU A 302 40.50 3.41 -3.38
C GLU A 302 40.38 4.95 -3.47
N GLN A 303 40.01 5.49 -4.63
CA GLN A 303 39.82 6.94 -4.78
C GLN A 303 38.78 7.50 -3.80
N LEU A 304 37.71 6.75 -3.55
CA LEU A 304 36.62 7.15 -2.64
C LEU A 304 37.02 6.99 -1.17
N ARG A 305 37.79 5.95 -0.83
CA ARG A 305 38.36 5.78 0.51
C ARG A 305 39.29 6.94 0.87
N GLU A 306 40.09 7.41 -0.08
CA GLU A 306 41.03 8.52 0.12
C GLU A 306 40.34 9.83 0.53
N ILE A 307 39.07 10.03 0.18
CA ILE A 307 38.25 11.18 0.62
C ILE A 307 37.35 10.89 1.83
N GLY A 308 37.60 9.78 2.54
CA GLY A 308 36.93 9.47 3.80
C GLY A 308 35.67 8.62 3.70
N VAL A 309 35.32 8.07 2.53
CA VAL A 309 34.22 7.09 2.45
C VAL A 309 34.64 5.80 3.14
N SER A 310 33.91 5.40 4.19
CA SER A 310 34.22 4.23 5.03
C SER A 310 33.24 3.06 4.86
N ARG A 311 32.14 3.24 4.13
CA ARG A 311 31.13 2.21 3.84
C ARG A 311 30.81 2.17 2.36
N PHE A 312 30.83 0.97 1.79
CA PHE A 312 30.62 0.74 0.37
C PHE A 312 29.52 -0.29 0.14
N VAL A 313 28.72 -0.04 -0.89
CA VAL A 313 27.71 -0.96 -1.39
C VAL A 313 28.10 -1.37 -2.81
N ILE A 314 28.32 -2.67 -3.02
CA ILE A 314 28.46 -3.22 -4.37
C ILE A 314 27.13 -3.83 -4.79
N SER A 315 26.47 -3.24 -5.78
CA SER A 315 25.07 -3.55 -6.06
C SER A 315 24.89 -4.35 -7.37
N TRP A 316 23.97 -5.31 -7.33
CA TRP A 316 23.60 -6.21 -8.43
C TRP A 316 22.10 -6.18 -8.71
N ASP A 317 21.40 -5.16 -8.22
CA ASP A 317 19.99 -4.88 -8.44
C ASP A 317 19.73 -4.31 -9.84
N ASP A 318 18.53 -4.57 -10.36
CA ASP A 318 18.06 -4.12 -11.66
C ASP A 318 19.00 -4.50 -12.82
N VAL A 319 19.50 -5.74 -12.77
CA VAL A 319 20.39 -6.34 -13.78
C VAL A 319 19.70 -7.48 -14.51
N THR A 320 20.09 -7.72 -15.76
CA THR A 320 19.69 -8.95 -16.45
C THR A 320 20.50 -10.12 -15.90
N GLU A 321 19.91 -11.31 -15.73
CA GLU A 321 20.67 -12.54 -15.42
C GLU A 321 21.47 -13.08 -16.63
N GLN A 322 21.84 -12.19 -17.55
CA GLN A 322 22.59 -12.51 -18.75
C GLN A 322 23.96 -11.86 -18.70
N PHE A 323 24.98 -12.63 -19.05
CA PHE A 323 26.32 -12.07 -19.16
C PHE A 323 26.43 -11.10 -20.33
N THR A 324 27.20 -10.04 -20.10
CA THR A 324 27.46 -8.99 -21.10
C THR A 324 28.52 -9.41 -22.10
N CYS A 325 29.34 -10.42 -21.79
CA CYS A 325 30.44 -10.87 -22.62
C CYS A 325 30.63 -12.39 -22.64
N ALA A 326 31.23 -12.84 -23.73
CA ALA A 326 31.48 -14.26 -23.98
C ALA A 326 32.44 -14.90 -22.96
N GLU A 327 33.39 -14.13 -22.42
CA GLU A 327 34.36 -14.59 -21.41
C GLU A 327 33.66 -15.10 -20.14
N ASP A 328 32.65 -14.38 -19.66
CA ASP A 328 31.85 -14.81 -18.51
C ASP A 328 31.01 -16.04 -18.86
N THR A 329 30.41 -16.05 -20.05
CA THR A 329 29.62 -17.18 -20.53
C THR A 329 30.46 -18.46 -20.59
N GLU A 330 31.70 -18.37 -21.02
CA GLU A 330 32.64 -19.49 -21.08
C GLU A 330 33.15 -19.90 -19.69
N ARG A 331 33.56 -18.93 -18.85
CA ARG A 331 34.15 -19.21 -17.52
C ARG A 331 33.15 -19.85 -16.56
N TYR A 332 31.93 -19.34 -16.53
CA TYR A 332 30.92 -19.75 -15.55
C TYR A 332 29.95 -20.81 -16.11
N ALA A 333 30.16 -21.27 -17.34
CA ALA A 333 29.41 -22.36 -17.92
C ALA A 333 29.47 -23.62 -17.03
N GLY A 334 28.31 -24.22 -16.77
CA GLY A 334 28.21 -25.47 -16.02
C GLY A 334 28.40 -25.35 -14.50
N THR A 335 28.48 -24.14 -13.96
CA THR A 335 28.40 -23.92 -12.51
C THR A 335 26.95 -24.00 -12.00
N ASP A 336 26.78 -24.24 -10.70
CA ASP A 336 25.45 -24.43 -10.06
C ASP A 336 24.48 -23.25 -10.30
N HIS A 337 25.03 -22.05 -10.41
CA HIS A 337 24.31 -20.85 -10.85
C HIS A 337 25.31 -19.80 -11.40
N PRO A 338 25.47 -19.66 -12.73
CA PRO A 338 26.53 -18.87 -13.32
C PRO A 338 26.62 -17.42 -12.85
N VAL A 339 25.50 -16.69 -12.82
CA VAL A 339 25.49 -15.27 -12.42
C VAL A 339 25.85 -15.08 -10.95
N ALA A 340 25.22 -15.83 -10.03
CA ALA A 340 25.56 -15.81 -8.60
C ALA A 340 27.04 -16.14 -8.36
N ARG A 341 27.61 -17.13 -9.06
CA ARG A 341 29.04 -17.46 -8.98
C ARG A 341 29.91 -16.30 -9.45
N ALA A 342 29.56 -15.69 -10.58
CA ALA A 342 30.31 -14.57 -11.13
C ALA A 342 30.32 -13.35 -10.21
N GLN A 343 29.16 -13.01 -9.62
CA GLN A 343 29.02 -11.89 -8.69
C GLN A 343 29.78 -12.15 -7.39
N THR A 344 29.59 -13.32 -6.76
CA THR A 344 30.31 -13.67 -5.54
C THR A 344 31.82 -13.71 -5.75
N GLU A 345 32.32 -14.19 -6.89
CA GLU A 345 33.76 -14.17 -7.19
C GLU A 345 34.33 -12.74 -7.28
N VAL A 346 33.57 -11.78 -7.81
CA VAL A 346 33.97 -10.36 -7.79
C VAL A 346 33.98 -9.81 -6.36
N LEU A 347 32.95 -10.11 -5.56
CA LEU A 347 32.88 -9.67 -4.17
C LEU A 347 34.03 -10.24 -3.32
N THR A 348 34.36 -11.52 -3.47
CA THR A 348 35.50 -12.15 -2.80
C THR A 348 36.84 -11.51 -3.22
N ASP A 349 37.04 -11.18 -4.50
CA ASP A 349 38.25 -10.48 -4.96
C ASP A 349 38.39 -9.10 -4.27
N LEU A 350 37.30 -8.36 -4.13
CA LEU A 350 37.29 -7.07 -3.42
C LEU A 350 37.53 -7.25 -1.92
N GLU A 351 36.95 -8.28 -1.31
CA GLU A 351 37.17 -8.59 0.11
C GLU A 351 38.66 -8.81 0.41
N GLU A 352 39.35 -9.61 -0.41
CA GLU A 352 40.78 -9.92 -0.23
C GLU A 352 41.71 -8.74 -0.56
N ARG A 353 41.35 -7.95 -1.57
CA ARG A 353 42.24 -6.91 -2.13
C ARG A 353 41.99 -5.51 -1.59
N PHE A 354 40.81 -5.25 -1.04
CA PHE A 354 40.39 -3.93 -0.55
C PHE A 354 39.93 -3.99 0.90
N PHE A 355 38.81 -4.65 1.19
CA PHE A 355 38.18 -4.56 2.52
C PHE A 355 39.07 -5.14 3.63
N SER A 356 39.71 -6.29 3.41
CA SER A 356 40.60 -6.92 4.40
C SER A 356 41.94 -6.21 4.58
N ARG A 357 42.22 -5.15 3.81
CA ARG A 357 43.49 -4.41 3.87
C ARG A 357 43.39 -3.07 4.58
N HIS A 358 42.16 -2.60 4.85
CA HIS A 358 41.88 -1.27 5.36
C HIS A 358 40.99 -1.38 6.60
N ASP A 359 41.63 -1.35 7.78
CA ASP A 359 40.97 -1.51 9.08
C ASP A 359 39.97 -0.38 9.39
N GLU A 360 40.07 0.76 8.70
CA GLU A 360 39.15 1.89 8.83
C GLU A 360 37.78 1.68 8.16
N LEU A 361 37.64 0.65 7.32
CA LEU A 361 36.39 0.36 6.62
C LEU A 361 35.44 -0.44 7.50
N GLY A 362 34.15 -0.08 7.47
CA GLY A 362 33.11 -0.92 8.07
C GLY A 362 32.77 -2.13 7.19
N PRO A 363 31.94 -3.06 7.71
CA PRO A 363 31.55 -4.26 6.97
C PRO A 363 31.02 -3.95 5.56
N PRO A 364 31.47 -4.69 4.54
CA PRO A 364 31.04 -4.46 3.16
C PRO A 364 29.58 -4.84 2.98
N ILE A 365 28.88 -4.09 2.13
CA ILE A 365 27.45 -4.29 1.88
C ILE A 365 27.25 -4.66 0.42
N THR A 366 26.33 -5.57 0.12
CA THR A 366 25.90 -5.85 -1.25
C THR A 366 24.39 -5.86 -1.39
N ILE A 367 23.92 -5.53 -2.59
CA ILE A 367 22.52 -5.72 -2.99
C ILE A 367 22.53 -6.89 -4.00
N PRO A 368 22.03 -8.08 -3.65
CA PRO A 368 21.98 -9.21 -4.58
C PRO A 368 20.98 -8.94 -5.71
N SER A 369 21.07 -9.68 -6.82
CA SER A 369 20.11 -9.54 -7.94
C SER A 369 18.68 -9.92 -7.55
N LEU A 370 18.53 -10.92 -6.68
CA LEU A 370 17.25 -11.26 -6.04
C LEU A 370 17.14 -10.60 -4.65
N TYR A 371 17.05 -9.27 -4.64
CA TYR A 371 16.96 -8.43 -3.44
C TYR A 371 15.56 -8.35 -2.80
N TRP A 372 14.54 -8.89 -3.47
CA TRP A 372 13.15 -9.00 -2.97
C TRP A 372 12.75 -10.47 -2.85
N THR A 373 11.56 -10.77 -2.33
CA THR A 373 11.05 -12.12 -1.98
C THR A 373 11.71 -12.76 -0.76
N ASN A 374 10.96 -13.63 -0.09
CA ASN A 374 11.41 -14.46 1.03
C ASN A 374 11.84 -15.85 0.56
N GLU A 375 11.52 -16.21 -0.67
CA GLU A 375 11.67 -17.58 -1.16
C GLU A 375 13.14 -18.00 -1.27
N PRO A 376 13.45 -19.27 -0.93
CA PRO A 376 14.73 -19.86 -1.26
C PRO A 376 14.82 -20.11 -2.76
N THR A 377 15.92 -19.69 -3.39
CA THR A 377 16.17 -19.91 -4.82
C THR A 377 17.57 -20.51 -5.04
N PRO A 378 17.82 -21.16 -6.20
CA PRO A 378 19.16 -21.62 -6.56
C PRO A 378 20.18 -20.47 -6.58
N TYR A 379 19.79 -19.28 -7.07
CA TYR A 379 20.63 -18.08 -7.03
C TYR A 379 21.08 -17.76 -5.60
N ARG A 380 20.12 -17.65 -4.65
CA ARG A 380 20.41 -17.28 -3.25
C ARG A 380 21.25 -18.31 -2.54
N SER A 381 20.94 -19.59 -2.76
CA SER A 381 21.70 -20.71 -2.19
C SER A 381 23.17 -20.66 -2.62
N VAL A 382 23.42 -20.39 -3.90
CA VAL A 382 24.78 -20.24 -4.43
C VAL A 382 25.43 -18.94 -3.92
N PHE A 383 24.68 -17.85 -3.83
CA PHE A 383 25.19 -16.57 -3.35
C PHE A 383 25.64 -16.67 -1.86
N ASP A 384 24.78 -17.16 -0.96
CA ASP A 384 25.07 -17.38 0.46
C ASP A 384 26.25 -18.34 0.68
N ALA A 385 26.29 -19.44 -0.08
CA ALA A 385 27.34 -20.45 0.09
C ALA A 385 28.74 -19.96 -0.31
N ASN A 386 28.84 -18.93 -1.16
CA ASN A 386 30.11 -18.49 -1.74
C ASN A 386 30.55 -17.09 -1.34
N LEU A 387 29.71 -16.35 -0.63
CA LEU A 387 30.09 -15.08 -0.02
C LEU A 387 30.57 -15.29 1.42
N SER A 388 31.50 -14.46 1.89
CA SER A 388 31.92 -14.43 3.30
C SER A 388 30.78 -13.93 4.19
N ALA A 389 30.69 -14.45 5.41
CA ALA A 389 29.64 -14.06 6.36
C ALA A 389 29.75 -12.60 6.82
N ASP A 390 30.92 -11.98 6.61
CA ASP A 390 31.18 -10.57 6.94
C ASP A 390 30.45 -9.59 6.02
N TRP A 391 29.95 -10.06 4.86
CA TRP A 391 29.10 -9.25 3.99
C TRP A 391 27.69 -9.11 4.53
N GLN A 392 27.20 -7.87 4.54
CA GLN A 392 25.82 -7.52 4.87
C GLN A 392 24.98 -7.39 3.59
N LEU A 393 23.70 -7.76 3.65
CA LEU A 393 22.82 -7.78 2.48
C LEU A 393 21.66 -6.80 2.63
N TYR A 394 21.43 -5.98 1.61
CA TYR A 394 20.16 -5.27 1.48
C TYR A 394 19.06 -6.20 0.94
N TRP A 395 17.87 -6.07 1.51
CA TRP A 395 16.66 -6.80 1.11
C TRP A 395 15.42 -5.90 1.21
N THR A 396 14.55 -5.90 0.21
CA THR A 396 13.40 -4.96 0.16
C THR A 396 12.12 -5.48 0.82
N GLY A 397 12.16 -6.66 1.42
CA GLY A 397 10.98 -7.34 1.93
C GLY A 397 10.43 -8.42 0.97
N PRO A 398 9.23 -8.95 1.25
CA PRO A 398 8.56 -9.93 0.40
C PRO A 398 8.34 -9.48 -1.05
N ALA A 399 8.33 -8.17 -1.31
CA ALA A 399 8.24 -7.58 -2.64
C ALA A 399 9.30 -6.48 -2.85
N VAL A 400 9.45 -6.02 -4.09
CA VAL A 400 10.29 -4.83 -4.39
C VAL A 400 9.76 -3.63 -3.61
N MET A 401 8.45 -3.40 -3.66
CA MET A 401 7.77 -2.42 -2.83
C MET A 401 6.85 -3.17 -1.85
N SER A 402 7.38 -3.50 -0.68
CA SER A 402 6.69 -4.31 0.32
C SER A 402 5.58 -3.52 1.01
N PRO A 403 4.31 -3.98 0.95
CA PRO A 403 3.23 -3.36 1.71
C PRO A 403 3.43 -3.52 3.21
N GLU A 404 3.85 -4.72 3.62
CA GLU A 404 4.14 -5.10 4.99
C GLU A 404 5.49 -5.84 5.07
N ILE A 405 6.17 -5.71 6.20
CA ILE A 405 7.38 -6.48 6.55
C ILE A 405 7.23 -6.93 8.00
N GLU A 406 6.93 -8.21 8.19
CA GLU A 406 6.70 -8.86 9.47
C GLU A 406 7.92 -9.63 9.96
N SER A 407 7.98 -9.94 11.26
CA SER A 407 9.05 -10.77 11.83
C SER A 407 9.15 -12.15 11.14
N LEU A 408 8.02 -12.72 10.71
CA LEU A 408 8.01 -13.98 9.97
C LEU A 408 8.69 -13.86 8.60
N ASP A 409 8.60 -12.71 7.93
CA ASP A 409 9.28 -12.51 6.65
C ASP A 409 10.80 -12.55 6.85
N VAL A 410 11.28 -11.91 7.93
CA VAL A 410 12.70 -11.94 8.32
C VAL A 410 13.16 -13.36 8.62
N GLU A 411 12.37 -14.16 9.35
CA GLU A 411 12.67 -15.57 9.60
C GLU A 411 12.82 -16.38 8.30
N GLN A 412 11.93 -16.15 7.34
CA GLN A 412 11.96 -16.84 6.06
C GLN A 412 13.17 -16.44 5.21
N VAL A 413 13.44 -15.14 5.04
CA VAL A 413 14.61 -14.69 4.25
C VAL A 413 15.93 -15.08 4.93
N ARG A 414 16.01 -15.10 6.27
CA ARG A 414 17.17 -15.63 7.00
C ARG A 414 17.36 -17.13 6.76
N ALA A 415 16.30 -17.91 6.51
CA ALA A 415 16.47 -19.30 6.11
C ALA A 415 17.11 -19.43 4.72
N ALA A 416 16.93 -18.44 3.84
CA ALA A 416 17.57 -18.38 2.52
C ALA A 416 18.98 -17.78 2.54
N PHE A 417 19.28 -16.87 3.48
CA PHE A 417 20.59 -16.25 3.72
C PHE A 417 21.05 -16.41 5.19
N PRO A 418 21.26 -17.64 5.67
CA PRO A 418 21.50 -17.90 7.10
C PRO A 418 22.81 -17.34 7.64
N ARG A 419 23.75 -16.97 6.77
CA ARG A 419 25.09 -16.52 7.16
C ARG A 419 25.24 -15.01 7.25
N HIS A 420 24.27 -14.24 6.78
CA HIS A 420 24.42 -12.80 6.57
C HIS A 420 23.50 -11.97 7.45
N GLU A 421 23.99 -10.82 7.89
CA GLU A 421 23.13 -9.78 8.46
C GLU A 421 22.35 -9.06 7.36
N LEU A 422 21.08 -8.81 7.62
CA LEU A 422 20.17 -8.18 6.68
C LEU A 422 19.92 -6.72 7.06
N ILE A 423 19.84 -5.86 6.05
CA ILE A 423 19.40 -4.47 6.14
C ILE A 423 18.17 -4.33 5.25
N VAL A 424 17.10 -3.75 5.78
CA VAL A 424 15.89 -3.51 4.98
C VAL A 424 16.14 -2.31 4.06
N PHE A 425 15.96 -2.52 2.76
CA PHE A 425 15.85 -1.46 1.75
C PHE A 425 14.36 -1.16 1.55
N ASP A 426 13.83 -0.17 2.24
CA ASP A 426 12.41 0.13 2.21
C ASP A 426 12.06 1.07 1.05
N ASN A 427 11.30 0.59 0.07
CA ASN A 427 10.84 1.39 -1.08
C ASN A 427 9.61 2.27 -0.73
N TYR A 428 9.76 3.12 0.28
CA TYR A 428 8.83 4.19 0.63
C TYR A 428 9.60 5.34 1.28
N PRO A 429 9.41 6.61 0.87
CA PRO A 429 8.32 7.15 0.04
C PRO A 429 8.59 7.24 -1.48
N VAL A 430 9.58 6.57 -2.05
CA VAL A 430 9.91 6.66 -3.49
C VAL A 430 8.70 6.62 -4.43
N ASN A 431 8.71 7.49 -5.46
CA ASN A 431 7.63 7.71 -6.42
C ASN A 431 8.13 7.67 -7.88
N ASP A 432 9.32 7.15 -8.14
CA ASP A 432 9.95 7.20 -9.47
C ASP A 432 9.17 6.48 -10.58
N TYR A 433 8.42 5.44 -10.22
CA TYR A 433 7.49 4.73 -11.11
C TYR A 433 6.27 5.56 -11.53
N ASP A 434 5.89 6.58 -10.76
CA ASP A 434 4.86 7.57 -11.12
C ASP A 434 5.11 8.90 -10.37
N ARG A 435 6.03 9.70 -10.92
CA ARG A 435 6.43 11.00 -10.34
C ARG A 435 5.32 12.07 -10.38
N GLY A 436 4.13 11.75 -10.90
CA GLY A 436 2.95 12.60 -10.76
C GLY A 436 2.30 12.47 -9.39
N ARG A 437 2.63 11.41 -8.63
CA ARG A 437 2.16 11.17 -7.27
C ARG A 437 3.20 11.66 -6.25
N LEU A 438 2.70 12.17 -5.14
CA LEU A 438 3.50 12.35 -3.92
C LEU A 438 3.11 11.28 -2.91
N HIS A 439 4.06 10.87 -2.08
CA HIS A 439 3.80 10.00 -0.94
C HIS A 439 4.12 10.78 0.34
N LEU A 440 3.09 11.39 0.92
CA LEU A 440 3.20 12.24 2.12
C LEU A 440 2.64 11.57 3.38
N GLY A 441 2.35 10.26 3.33
CA GLY A 441 1.76 9.52 4.43
C GLY A 441 2.81 9.01 5.45
N PRO A 442 2.37 8.54 6.62
CA PRO A 442 3.29 7.88 7.54
C PRO A 442 3.75 6.51 7.03
N VAL A 443 4.90 6.06 7.51
CA VAL A 443 5.31 4.65 7.38
C VAL A 443 4.32 3.77 8.15
N VAL A 444 3.80 2.73 7.50
CA VAL A 444 2.85 1.74 8.05
C VAL A 444 3.26 0.32 7.65
N GLY A 445 2.77 -0.73 8.32
CA GLY A 445 3.04 -2.12 7.92
C GLY A 445 4.45 -2.62 8.22
N ARG A 446 5.24 -1.93 9.06
CA ARG A 446 6.56 -2.39 9.50
C ARG A 446 6.46 -2.85 10.94
N SER A 447 6.80 -4.11 11.19
CA SER A 447 6.55 -4.76 12.48
C SER A 447 7.43 -4.20 13.61
N PRO A 448 6.88 -3.97 14.82
CA PRO A 448 7.70 -3.54 15.96
C PRO A 448 8.69 -4.62 16.42
N GLY A 449 8.59 -5.85 15.91
CA GLY A 449 9.49 -6.97 16.18
C GLY A 449 10.71 -7.07 15.25
N LEU A 450 10.93 -6.12 14.35
CA LEU A 450 12.10 -6.11 13.46
C LEU A 450 13.44 -5.83 14.16
N PRO A 451 13.55 -4.93 15.17
CA PRO A 451 14.78 -4.69 15.91
C PRO A 451 15.47 -5.96 16.40
N GLY A 452 16.79 -6.04 16.24
CA GLY A 452 17.59 -7.22 16.62
C GLY A 452 17.47 -8.42 15.69
N THR A 453 16.49 -8.44 14.77
CA THR A 453 16.36 -9.47 13.71
C THR A 453 16.88 -8.99 12.36
N VAL A 454 17.03 -7.69 12.17
CA VAL A 454 17.77 -7.05 11.08
C VAL A 454 18.72 -6.01 11.68
N LEU A 455 19.81 -5.69 10.99
CA LEU A 455 20.76 -4.67 11.43
C LEU A 455 20.10 -3.29 11.46
N GLY A 456 19.20 -3.05 10.51
CA GLY A 456 18.46 -1.82 10.42
C GLY A 456 17.65 -1.69 9.14
N VAL A 457 17.23 -0.46 8.88
CA VAL A 457 16.36 -0.11 7.77
C VAL A 457 16.88 1.17 7.12
N SER A 458 16.79 1.25 5.81
CA SER A 458 17.04 2.47 5.05
C SER A 458 15.86 2.73 4.11
N TRP A 459 15.44 3.99 3.95
CA TRP A 459 14.24 4.37 3.20
C TRP A 459 14.57 5.03 1.87
N ASN A 460 14.08 4.48 0.76
CA ASN A 460 14.26 5.03 -0.57
C ASN A 460 13.28 6.18 -0.80
N GLN A 461 13.82 7.31 -1.23
CA GLN A 461 13.12 8.60 -1.20
C GLN A 461 12.58 8.99 -2.57
N MET A 462 11.75 10.04 -2.63
CA MET A 462 11.27 10.61 -3.90
C MET A 462 12.36 11.49 -4.53
N SER A 463 12.22 11.79 -5.82
CA SER A 463 13.05 12.83 -6.45
C SER A 463 12.79 14.23 -5.88
N GLU A 464 11.62 14.43 -5.27
CA GLU A 464 11.24 15.59 -4.48
C GLU A 464 11.78 15.44 -3.04
N GLN A 465 12.93 16.06 -2.78
CA GLN A 465 13.73 15.84 -1.57
C GLN A 465 13.00 16.32 -0.32
N TYR A 466 12.52 17.56 -0.32
CA TYR A 466 11.87 18.15 0.85
C TYR A 466 10.50 17.50 1.09
N ALA A 467 9.79 17.14 0.03
CA ALA A 467 8.54 16.38 0.16
C ALA A 467 8.76 15.00 0.82
N SER A 468 9.90 14.34 0.56
CA SER A 468 10.26 13.06 1.18
C SER A 468 10.40 13.14 2.70
N GLN A 469 10.80 14.30 3.23
CA GLN A 469 11.00 14.51 4.66
C GLN A 469 9.73 14.34 5.49
N VAL A 470 8.55 14.59 4.91
CA VAL A 470 7.26 14.41 5.62
C VAL A 470 7.09 12.96 6.07
N SER A 471 7.27 12.02 5.13
CA SER A 471 7.15 10.58 5.38
C SER A 471 8.35 10.04 6.14
N LEU A 472 9.56 10.50 5.78
CA LEU A 472 10.80 10.06 6.41
C LEU A 472 10.90 10.47 7.90
N ALA A 473 10.27 11.58 8.31
CA ALA A 473 10.24 11.94 9.73
C ALA A 473 9.47 10.91 10.57
N THR A 474 8.40 10.32 10.02
CA THR A 474 7.68 9.22 10.67
C THR A 474 8.50 7.92 10.64
N ALA A 475 9.30 7.73 9.60
CA ALA A 475 10.25 6.63 9.51
C ALA A 475 11.34 6.73 10.58
N ALA A 476 11.81 7.94 10.91
CA ALA A 476 12.77 8.16 12.00
C ALA A 476 12.16 7.81 13.36
N ASP A 477 10.90 8.19 13.60
CA ASP A 477 10.18 7.85 14.81
C ASP A 477 10.06 6.33 14.98
N TYR A 478 9.63 5.64 13.91
CA TYR A 478 9.63 4.19 13.85
C TYR A 478 11.02 3.61 14.10
N ALA A 479 12.05 4.03 13.34
CA ALA A 479 13.38 3.43 13.40
C ALA A 479 14.06 3.56 14.78
N TRP A 480 13.75 4.62 15.51
CA TRP A 480 14.30 4.86 16.84
C TRP A 480 13.52 4.11 17.92
N ASN A 481 12.18 4.10 17.87
CA ASN A 481 11.36 3.44 18.89
C ASN A 481 10.15 2.70 18.27
N PRO A 482 10.38 1.55 17.61
CA PRO A 482 9.32 0.79 16.94
C PRO A 482 8.18 0.38 17.88
N ALA A 483 8.50 0.10 19.15
CA ALA A 483 7.52 -0.35 20.14
C ALA A 483 6.52 0.75 20.55
N ALA A 484 6.92 2.03 20.53
CA ALA A 484 6.07 3.16 20.87
C ALA A 484 5.52 3.91 19.64
N TYR A 485 5.92 3.50 18.44
CA TYR A 485 5.54 4.15 17.19
C TYR A 485 4.05 4.00 16.92
N VAL A 486 3.37 5.14 16.73
CA VAL A 486 1.97 5.20 16.33
C VAL A 486 1.90 6.07 15.06
N PRO A 487 1.65 5.48 13.88
CA PRO A 487 1.80 6.17 12.59
C PRO A 487 1.08 7.51 12.51
N ASP A 488 -0.23 7.53 12.80
CA ASP A 488 -1.04 8.75 12.71
C ASP A 488 -0.67 9.80 13.78
N ARG A 489 -0.16 9.39 14.94
CA ARG A 489 0.34 10.32 15.98
C ARG A 489 1.62 10.99 15.49
N SER A 490 2.60 10.18 15.05
CA SER A 490 3.86 10.67 14.50
C SER A 490 3.61 11.61 13.31
N TRP A 491 2.71 11.23 12.40
CA TRP A 491 2.41 12.01 11.23
C TRP A 491 1.84 13.39 11.57
N ARG A 492 0.85 13.45 12.47
CA ARG A 492 0.28 14.75 12.89
C ARG A 492 1.29 15.65 13.59
N ALA A 493 2.24 15.09 14.36
CA ALA A 493 3.32 15.87 14.95
C ALA A 493 4.22 16.52 13.87
N VAL A 494 4.56 15.77 12.81
CA VAL A 494 5.31 16.31 11.65
C VAL A 494 4.55 17.44 10.98
N LEU A 495 3.26 17.23 10.68
CA LEU A 495 2.42 18.23 10.01
C LEU A 495 2.23 19.49 10.88
N ALA A 496 2.09 19.32 12.20
CA ALA A 496 2.00 20.43 13.16
C ALA A 496 3.29 21.26 13.18
N ARG A 497 4.46 20.61 13.16
CA ARG A 497 5.75 21.30 13.10
C ARG A 497 5.94 22.08 11.80
N LEU A 498 5.45 21.56 10.68
CA LEU A 498 5.62 22.17 9.36
C LEU A 498 4.62 23.30 9.07
N ALA A 499 3.38 23.20 9.57
CA ALA A 499 2.30 24.12 9.20
C ALA A 499 1.68 24.90 10.38
N GLY A 500 2.10 24.64 11.62
CA GLY A 500 1.61 25.34 12.83
C GLY A 500 0.08 25.29 12.94
N ASP A 501 -0.56 26.45 13.11
CA ASP A 501 -2.02 26.58 13.19
C ASP A 501 -2.77 26.05 11.96
N ARG A 502 -2.09 25.85 10.82
CA ARG A 502 -2.65 25.30 9.58
C ARG A 502 -2.47 23.79 9.44
N ALA A 503 -2.01 23.10 10.50
CA ALA A 503 -1.81 21.65 10.51
C ALA A 503 -3.02 20.84 10.02
N GLY A 504 -4.24 21.24 10.38
CA GLY A 504 -5.45 20.55 9.94
C GLY A 504 -5.72 20.64 8.44
N ASP A 505 -5.46 21.80 7.83
CA ASP A 505 -5.55 21.94 6.38
C ASP A 505 -4.42 21.16 5.68
N PHE A 506 -3.22 21.13 6.28
CA PHE A 506 -2.10 20.36 5.76
C PHE A 506 -2.34 18.85 5.88
N GLU A 507 -2.99 18.36 6.94
CA GLU A 507 -3.39 16.95 7.09
C GLU A 507 -4.37 16.53 5.99
N VAL A 508 -5.33 17.38 5.63
CA VAL A 508 -6.26 17.09 4.52
C VAL A 508 -5.52 17.03 3.18
N PHE A 509 -4.61 17.98 2.92
CA PHE A 509 -3.77 17.94 1.72
C PHE A 509 -2.87 16.69 1.69
N ALA A 510 -2.19 16.39 2.80
CA ALA A 510 -1.27 15.25 2.88
C ALA A 510 -2.03 13.92 2.82
N ASP A 511 -3.26 13.81 3.36
CA ASP A 511 -4.12 12.65 3.19
C ASP A 511 -4.45 12.41 1.72
N ALA A 512 -4.76 13.46 0.95
CA ALA A 512 -5.00 13.33 -0.50
C ALA A 512 -3.77 12.79 -1.27
N HIS A 513 -2.57 12.83 -0.67
CA HIS A 513 -1.31 12.27 -1.18
C HIS A 513 -0.77 11.14 -0.28
N ARG A 514 -1.63 10.58 0.57
CA ARG A 514 -1.34 9.41 1.38
C ARG A 514 -1.61 8.18 0.52
N TYR A 515 -0.55 7.40 0.37
CA TYR A 515 -0.62 6.05 -0.15
C TYR A 515 -0.83 5.10 1.03
N ASP A 516 -1.91 4.32 1.04
CA ASP A 516 -2.24 3.36 2.10
C ASP A 516 -1.60 1.97 1.86
N GLY A 517 -0.55 1.94 1.04
CA GLY A 517 0.14 0.72 0.61
C GLY A 517 -0.48 0.14 -0.66
N PHE A 518 0.21 -0.82 -1.29
CA PHE A 518 -0.23 -1.49 -2.53
C PHE A 518 -1.52 -2.32 -2.40
N HIS A 519 -2.24 -2.15 -1.29
CA HIS A 519 -3.57 -2.71 -1.04
C HIS A 519 -4.67 -1.92 -1.75
N SER A 520 -4.39 -0.72 -2.26
CA SER A 520 -5.39 0.10 -2.95
C SER A 520 -4.85 0.95 -4.10
N ASP A 521 -5.57 0.96 -5.22
CA ASP A 521 -5.38 1.95 -6.31
C ASP A 521 -5.96 3.33 -5.94
N ARG A 522 -6.53 3.47 -4.74
CA ARG A 522 -7.15 4.72 -4.24
C ARG A 522 -6.27 5.38 -3.19
N MET A 523 -5.83 6.60 -3.47
CA MET A 523 -5.18 7.49 -2.50
C MET A 523 -6.23 8.37 -1.80
N GLY A 524 -5.86 8.94 -0.65
CA GLY A 524 -6.79 9.74 0.16
C GLY A 524 -7.84 8.89 0.84
N PRO A 525 -7.46 7.99 1.77
CA PRO A 525 -8.39 7.06 2.41
C PRO A 525 -9.53 7.79 3.15
N ARG A 526 -9.29 8.98 3.73
CA ARG A 526 -10.37 9.75 4.36
C ARG A 526 -11.34 10.30 3.31
N LEU A 527 -10.83 10.91 2.23
CA LEU A 527 -11.68 11.38 1.14
C LEU A 527 -12.48 10.24 0.50
N ALA A 528 -11.84 9.08 0.28
CA ALA A 528 -12.47 7.90 -0.29
C ALA A 528 -13.64 7.40 0.58
N GLY A 529 -13.43 7.27 1.89
CA GLY A 529 -14.50 6.88 2.82
C GLY A 529 -15.67 7.88 2.83
N LEU A 530 -15.39 9.18 2.78
CA LEU A 530 -16.43 10.23 2.72
C LEU A 530 -17.22 10.22 1.41
N VAL A 531 -16.54 10.00 0.28
CA VAL A 531 -17.18 9.85 -1.04
C VAL A 531 -18.04 8.59 -1.07
N ASP A 532 -17.53 7.45 -0.62
CA ASP A 532 -18.24 6.18 -0.59
C ASP A 532 -19.52 6.30 0.26
N ALA A 533 -19.43 6.89 1.46
CA ALA A 533 -20.58 7.13 2.33
C ALA A 533 -21.62 8.07 1.69
N TYR A 534 -21.19 9.14 1.03
CA TYR A 534 -22.09 10.07 0.35
C TYR A 534 -22.82 9.42 -0.85
N LEU A 535 -22.09 8.68 -1.68
CA LEU A 535 -22.66 7.98 -2.83
C LEU A 535 -23.59 6.84 -2.43
N GLN A 536 -23.30 6.15 -1.32
CA GLN A 536 -24.18 5.14 -0.74
C GLN A 536 -25.50 5.78 -0.29
N ALA A 537 -25.44 6.88 0.47
CA ALA A 537 -26.64 7.62 0.89
C ALA A 537 -27.45 8.16 -0.31
N TYR A 538 -26.75 8.66 -1.34
CA TYR A 538 -27.38 9.13 -2.59
C TYR A 538 -28.14 8.01 -3.30
N SER A 539 -27.50 6.86 -3.50
CA SER A 539 -28.07 5.72 -4.22
C SER A 539 -29.21 5.05 -3.44
N ALA A 540 -29.15 5.08 -2.12
CA ALA A 540 -30.20 4.53 -1.25
C ALA A 540 -31.44 5.44 -1.11
N GLY A 541 -31.44 6.63 -1.71
CA GLY A 541 -32.52 7.60 -1.50
C GLY A 541 -32.56 8.18 -0.06
N ALA A 542 -31.47 8.05 0.70
CA ALA A 542 -31.40 8.48 2.10
C ALA A 542 -31.23 10.01 2.25
N ASP A 543 -31.29 10.49 3.49
CA ASP A 543 -30.94 11.86 3.83
C ASP A 543 -29.44 12.13 3.55
N LEU A 544 -29.17 13.22 2.82
CA LEU A 544 -27.84 13.62 2.40
C LEU A 544 -27.20 14.66 3.31
N ALA A 545 -27.93 15.23 4.28
CA ALA A 545 -27.43 16.35 5.09
C ALA A 545 -26.12 15.98 5.81
N GLY A 546 -26.12 14.90 6.60
CA GLY A 546 -24.95 14.48 7.38
C GLY A 546 -23.75 14.06 6.52
N PRO A 547 -23.89 13.07 5.61
CA PRO A 547 -22.80 12.68 4.71
C PRO A 547 -22.30 13.83 3.83
N GLY A 548 -23.20 14.68 3.34
CA GLY A 548 -22.88 15.83 2.49
C GLY A 548 -22.15 16.94 3.23
N GLU A 549 -22.50 17.21 4.49
CA GLU A 549 -21.78 18.16 5.34
C GLU A 549 -20.34 17.71 5.60
N ARG A 550 -20.14 16.44 5.98
CA ARG A 550 -18.78 15.90 6.24
C ARG A 550 -17.90 15.92 4.98
N LEU A 551 -18.44 15.47 3.84
CA LEU A 551 -17.69 15.49 2.59
C LEU A 551 -17.38 16.92 2.13
N ARG A 552 -18.35 17.84 2.24
CA ARG A 552 -18.13 19.25 1.89
C ARG A 552 -17.08 19.91 2.80
N ALA A 553 -17.13 19.69 4.11
CA ALA A 553 -16.15 20.25 5.03
C ALA A 553 -14.71 19.79 4.70
N HIS A 554 -14.53 18.51 4.39
CA HIS A 554 -13.24 17.98 3.94
C HIS A 554 -12.81 18.56 2.58
N ALA A 555 -13.75 18.65 1.63
CA ALA A 555 -13.50 19.21 0.31
C ALA A 555 -13.15 20.71 0.34
N GLU A 556 -13.74 21.47 1.25
CA GLU A 556 -13.43 22.88 1.48
C GLU A 556 -12.03 23.06 2.09
N ALA A 557 -11.62 22.20 3.02
CA ALA A 557 -10.25 22.20 3.54
C ALA A 557 -9.23 21.89 2.43
N LEU A 558 -9.48 20.86 1.62
CA LEU A 558 -8.66 20.56 0.45
C LEU A 558 -8.67 21.72 -0.55
N GLY A 559 -9.81 22.39 -0.70
CA GLY A 559 -10.02 23.57 -1.56
C GLY A 559 -9.22 24.81 -1.16
N ARG A 560 -8.59 24.81 0.03
CA ARG A 560 -7.67 25.82 0.54
C ARG A 560 -6.20 25.39 0.51
N ALA A 561 -5.86 24.25 -0.10
CA ALA A 561 -4.48 23.74 -0.10
C ALA A 561 -3.47 24.75 -0.67
N ASP A 562 -3.84 25.52 -1.69
CA ASP A 562 -3.01 26.60 -2.26
C ASP A 562 -2.57 27.65 -1.23
N SER A 563 -3.33 27.86 -0.16
CA SER A 563 -3.00 28.77 0.94
C SER A 563 -1.99 28.23 1.96
N LEU A 564 -1.51 26.99 1.79
CA LEU A 564 -0.46 26.41 2.63
C LEU A 564 0.94 26.87 2.23
N ALA A 565 1.15 27.24 0.96
CA ALA A 565 2.49 27.62 0.47
C ALA A 565 3.19 28.72 1.30
N PRO A 566 2.51 29.78 1.80
CA PRO A 566 3.17 30.83 2.59
C PRO A 566 3.50 30.45 4.04
N VAL A 567 3.00 29.31 4.55
CA VAL A 567 3.26 28.87 5.94
C VAL A 567 4.24 27.69 6.02
N LEU A 568 4.40 26.96 4.91
CA LEU A 568 5.37 25.87 4.80
C LEU A 568 6.79 26.42 4.59
N PRO A 569 7.84 25.65 4.93
CA PRO A 569 9.21 25.99 4.56
C PRO A 569 9.35 26.23 3.05
N ASP A 570 10.07 27.27 2.64
CA ASP A 570 10.14 27.74 1.25
C ASP A 570 10.51 26.64 0.24
N ALA A 571 11.48 25.78 0.62
CA ALA A 571 11.95 24.69 -0.24
C ALA A 571 10.86 23.62 -0.45
N LEU A 572 10.18 23.22 0.64
CA LEU A 572 9.03 22.31 0.59
C LEU A 572 7.86 22.93 -0.19
N ALA A 573 7.52 24.20 0.08
CA ALA A 573 6.48 24.92 -0.63
C ALA A 573 6.77 25.05 -2.14
N GLY A 574 8.06 25.14 -2.51
CA GLY A 574 8.53 25.12 -3.89
C GLY A 574 8.21 23.82 -4.60
N GLU A 575 8.55 22.68 -4.00
CA GLU A 575 8.27 21.35 -4.55
C GLU A 575 6.76 21.05 -4.61
N LEU A 576 6.03 21.35 -3.54
CA LEU A 576 4.60 20.97 -3.43
C LEU A 576 3.66 21.82 -4.29
N ARG A 577 4.12 22.95 -4.86
CA ARG A 577 3.26 23.96 -5.50
C ARG A 577 2.28 23.39 -6.54
N PRO A 578 2.67 22.53 -7.50
CA PRO A 578 1.74 21.95 -8.47
C PRO A 578 0.65 21.10 -7.80
N TRP A 579 1.01 20.33 -6.77
CA TRP A 579 0.06 19.50 -6.02
C TRP A 579 -0.89 20.32 -5.15
N LEU A 580 -0.40 21.40 -4.52
CA LEU A 580 -1.24 22.34 -3.76
C LEU A 580 -2.29 23.00 -4.66
N GLU A 581 -1.90 23.46 -5.86
CA GLU A 581 -2.83 24.05 -6.83
C GLU A 581 -3.87 23.03 -7.32
N ALA A 582 -3.42 21.85 -7.75
CA ALA A 582 -4.31 20.79 -8.22
C ALA A 582 -5.29 20.35 -7.12
N SER A 583 -4.82 20.23 -5.89
CA SER A 583 -5.65 19.87 -4.73
C SER A 583 -6.70 20.92 -4.43
N ALA A 584 -6.32 22.19 -4.45
CA ALA A 584 -7.25 23.28 -4.23
C ALA A 584 -8.35 23.32 -5.30
N LEU A 585 -8.00 23.10 -6.57
CA LEU A 585 -8.99 22.96 -7.66
C LEU A 585 -9.88 21.73 -7.48
N GLY A 586 -9.28 20.59 -7.11
CA GLY A 586 -9.99 19.34 -6.86
C GLY A 586 -10.99 19.43 -5.71
N GLY A 587 -10.58 19.97 -4.56
CA GLY A 587 -11.47 20.16 -3.39
C GLY A 587 -12.65 21.09 -3.70
N ARG A 588 -12.40 22.18 -4.45
CA ARG A 588 -13.49 23.04 -4.94
C ARG A 588 -14.42 22.30 -5.90
N ALA A 589 -13.89 21.46 -6.79
CA ALA A 589 -14.71 20.66 -7.71
C ALA A 589 -15.55 19.61 -6.96
N VAL A 590 -15.00 18.97 -5.93
CA VAL A 590 -15.74 18.02 -5.07
C VAL A 590 -16.88 18.74 -4.35
N SER A 591 -16.64 19.96 -3.85
CA SER A 591 -17.69 20.78 -3.21
C SER A 591 -18.86 21.08 -4.17
N GLU A 592 -18.55 21.42 -5.42
CA GLU A 592 -19.55 21.59 -6.49
C GLU A 592 -20.26 20.29 -6.86
N ALA A 593 -19.56 19.15 -6.86
CA ALA A 593 -20.15 17.84 -7.12
C ALA A 593 -21.17 17.43 -6.03
N VAL A 594 -20.87 17.70 -4.75
CA VAL A 594 -21.83 17.52 -3.65
C VAL A 594 -23.03 18.44 -3.86
N GLY A 595 -22.80 19.72 -4.20
CA GLY A 595 -23.86 20.69 -4.52
C GLY A 595 -24.75 20.24 -5.67
N LEU A 596 -24.15 19.74 -6.75
CA LEU A 596 -24.82 19.17 -7.92
C LEU A 596 -25.73 18.02 -7.51
N LEU A 597 -25.19 17.00 -6.85
CA LEU A 597 -25.96 15.81 -6.48
C LEU A 597 -27.06 16.13 -5.46
N THR A 598 -26.79 17.03 -4.50
CA THR A 598 -27.82 17.49 -3.55
C THR A 598 -28.94 18.24 -4.28
N ALA A 599 -28.62 19.14 -5.22
CA ALA A 599 -29.61 19.87 -6.00
C ALA A 599 -30.48 18.93 -6.85
N LEU A 600 -29.88 17.91 -7.47
CA LEU A 600 -30.64 16.89 -8.18
C LEU A 600 -31.58 16.11 -7.26
N ALA A 601 -31.10 15.72 -6.08
CA ALA A 601 -31.88 15.03 -5.07
C ALA A 601 -33.05 15.85 -4.49
N ASP A 602 -32.99 17.18 -4.62
CA ASP A 602 -34.04 18.11 -4.18
C ASP A 602 -34.95 18.56 -5.34
N GLY A 603 -34.72 18.08 -6.58
CA GLY A 603 -35.44 18.54 -7.78
C GLY A 603 -35.13 19.97 -8.22
N ARG A 604 -33.97 20.52 -7.83
CA ARG A 604 -33.50 21.87 -8.17
C ARG A 604 -32.59 21.85 -9.41
N ASP A 605 -33.19 21.61 -10.57
CA ASP A 605 -32.46 21.35 -11.83
C ASP A 605 -31.56 22.52 -12.30
N ASP A 606 -31.98 23.77 -12.12
CA ASP A 606 -31.17 24.94 -12.50
C ASP A 606 -29.92 25.06 -11.63
N ASP A 607 -30.05 24.83 -10.31
CA ASP A 607 -28.93 24.84 -9.38
C ASP A 607 -27.95 23.70 -9.69
N ALA A 608 -28.49 22.52 -10.04
CA ALA A 608 -27.71 21.38 -10.49
C ALA A 608 -26.95 21.70 -11.78
N ALA A 609 -27.59 22.29 -12.79
CA ALA A 609 -26.94 22.67 -14.03
C ALA A 609 -25.77 23.66 -13.80
N ALA A 610 -25.99 24.68 -12.95
CA ALA A 610 -24.96 25.65 -12.61
C ALA A 610 -23.79 25.03 -11.81
N ALA A 611 -24.08 24.13 -10.87
CA ALA A 611 -23.06 23.41 -10.12
C ALA A 611 -22.23 22.48 -11.04
N ARG A 612 -22.89 21.80 -11.98
CA ARG A 612 -22.21 20.96 -12.99
C ARG A 612 -21.24 21.78 -13.84
N GLU A 613 -21.64 22.96 -14.31
CA GLU A 613 -20.77 23.82 -15.12
C GLU A 613 -19.50 24.23 -14.34
N ARG A 614 -19.66 24.68 -13.09
CA ARG A 614 -18.53 25.05 -12.23
C ARG A 614 -17.63 23.87 -11.90
N MET A 615 -18.21 22.72 -11.57
CA MET A 615 -17.48 21.47 -11.31
C MET A 615 -16.61 21.08 -12.50
N VAL A 616 -17.17 21.06 -13.72
CA VAL A 616 -16.43 20.71 -14.94
C VAL A 616 -15.31 21.70 -15.21
N ALA A 617 -15.57 23.01 -15.11
CA ALA A 617 -14.53 24.03 -15.30
C ALA A 617 -13.35 23.88 -14.32
N LEU A 618 -13.63 23.55 -13.05
CA LEU A 618 -12.60 23.29 -12.05
C LEU A 618 -11.83 22.00 -12.34
N ARG A 619 -12.51 20.93 -12.75
CA ARG A 619 -11.87 19.66 -13.14
C ARG A 619 -10.91 19.85 -14.31
N GLU A 620 -11.30 20.59 -15.35
CA GLU A 620 -10.43 20.81 -16.51
C GLU A 620 -9.19 21.63 -16.15
N ARG A 621 -9.34 22.65 -15.29
CA ARG A 621 -8.20 23.41 -14.75
C ARG A 621 -7.28 22.51 -13.93
N MET A 622 -7.83 21.66 -13.06
CA MET A 622 -7.05 20.69 -12.28
C MET A 622 -6.26 19.75 -13.19
N ARG A 623 -6.92 19.18 -14.22
CA ARG A 623 -6.28 18.30 -15.22
C ARG A 623 -5.20 19.00 -16.04
N ALA A 624 -5.17 20.33 -16.09
CA ALA A 624 -4.17 21.11 -16.80
C ALA A 624 -2.91 21.39 -15.97
N VAL A 625 -2.93 21.20 -14.64
CA VAL A 625 -1.77 21.44 -13.77
C VAL A 625 -0.66 20.44 -14.08
N ARG A 626 0.58 20.93 -14.13
CA ARG A 626 1.78 20.13 -14.43
C ARG A 626 2.86 20.39 -13.38
N ALA A 627 3.56 19.33 -12.98
CA ALA A 627 4.82 19.44 -12.27
C ALA A 627 5.96 19.55 -13.29
N VAL A 628 7.00 20.31 -12.94
CA VAL A 628 8.20 20.51 -13.75
C VAL A 628 9.39 20.13 -12.90
N ASP A 629 10.24 19.26 -13.41
CA ASP A 629 11.43 18.84 -12.69
C ASP A 629 12.67 19.70 -13.02
N PRO A 630 13.80 19.52 -12.30
CA PRO A 630 15.00 20.32 -12.52
C PRO A 630 15.57 20.24 -13.94
N ASN A 631 15.28 19.20 -14.70
CA ASN A 631 15.70 19.04 -16.10
C ASN A 631 14.75 19.75 -17.09
N GLY A 632 13.63 20.28 -16.59
CA GLY A 632 12.59 20.94 -17.39
C GLY A 632 11.50 20.00 -17.90
N ASP A 633 11.52 18.72 -17.50
CA ASP A 633 10.52 17.76 -17.95
C ASP A 633 9.19 17.99 -17.22
N THR A 634 8.10 18.06 -18.00
CA THR A 634 6.76 18.32 -17.47
C THR A 634 5.94 17.04 -17.38
N ARG A 635 5.18 16.87 -16.28
CA ARG A 635 4.33 15.70 -16.04
C ARG A 635 2.97 16.07 -15.43
N PRO A 636 1.90 15.30 -15.67
CA PRO A 636 0.64 15.49 -14.97
C PRO A 636 0.79 15.27 -13.46
N VAL A 637 -0.08 15.93 -12.71
CA VAL A 637 -0.16 15.82 -11.25
C VAL A 637 -1.36 14.96 -10.86
N HIS A 638 -1.18 14.11 -9.86
CA HIS A 638 -2.24 13.25 -9.32
C HIS A 638 -2.61 13.67 -7.90
N VAL A 639 -3.91 13.81 -7.64
CA VAL A 639 -4.48 14.17 -6.33
C VAL A 639 -5.55 13.14 -6.00
N ALA A 640 -5.44 12.50 -4.83
CA ALA A 640 -6.37 11.46 -4.36
C ALA A 640 -6.75 10.50 -5.50
N MET A 641 -5.72 9.97 -6.16
CA MET A 641 -5.85 9.12 -7.34
C MET A 641 -6.81 7.97 -7.04
N GLY A 642 -7.63 7.56 -8.01
CA GLY A 642 -8.65 6.52 -7.80
C GLY A 642 -9.89 6.96 -7.00
N THR A 643 -9.90 8.18 -6.45
CA THR A 643 -11.02 8.71 -5.65
C THR A 643 -11.62 9.98 -6.25
N LEU A 644 -10.82 11.05 -6.39
CA LEU A 644 -11.34 12.38 -6.69
C LEU A 644 -11.91 12.47 -8.11
N LEU A 645 -11.11 12.16 -9.13
CA LEU A 645 -11.57 12.21 -10.53
C LEU A 645 -12.75 11.26 -10.81
N PRO A 646 -12.71 9.99 -10.37
CA PRO A 646 -13.86 9.09 -10.50
C PRO A 646 -15.14 9.63 -9.88
N PHE A 647 -15.07 10.30 -8.71
CA PHE A 647 -16.23 10.91 -8.09
C PHE A 647 -16.82 12.05 -8.96
N LEU A 648 -15.97 12.95 -9.48
CA LEU A 648 -16.43 14.05 -10.34
C LEU A 648 -17.08 13.53 -11.63
N GLU A 649 -16.48 12.52 -12.25
CA GLU A 649 -17.00 11.88 -13.46
C GLU A 649 -18.32 11.13 -13.18
N ARG A 650 -18.42 10.48 -12.02
CA ARG A 650 -19.67 9.83 -11.59
C ARG A 650 -20.77 10.85 -11.36
N ALA A 651 -20.48 11.96 -10.69
CA ALA A 651 -21.45 13.04 -10.47
C ALA A 651 -21.94 13.64 -11.79
N GLU A 652 -21.03 13.86 -12.74
CA GLU A 652 -21.37 14.32 -14.09
C GLU A 652 -22.25 13.32 -14.85
N ALA A 653 -21.90 12.02 -14.82
CA ALA A 653 -22.66 10.97 -15.48
C ALA A 653 -24.07 10.83 -14.89
N ILE A 654 -24.19 10.91 -13.55
CA ILE A 654 -25.50 10.97 -12.88
C ILE A 654 -26.28 12.15 -13.44
N ALA A 655 -25.72 13.36 -13.43
CA ALA A 655 -26.40 14.56 -13.90
C ALA A 655 -26.84 14.48 -15.37
N ALA A 656 -26.04 13.85 -16.23
CA ALA A 656 -26.34 13.67 -17.66
C ALA A 656 -27.46 12.65 -17.95
N THR A 657 -27.91 11.88 -16.96
CA THR A 657 -29.00 10.91 -17.13
C THR A 657 -30.32 11.63 -17.43
N PRO A 658 -30.99 11.41 -18.57
CA PRO A 658 -32.24 12.11 -18.88
C PRO A 658 -33.34 11.85 -17.84
N VAL A 659 -34.29 12.79 -17.71
CA VAL A 659 -35.56 12.53 -17.02
C VAL A 659 -36.36 11.51 -17.83
N GLY A 660 -36.79 10.45 -17.16
CA GLY A 660 -37.45 9.31 -17.78
C GLY A 660 -37.15 8.03 -17.01
N ALA A 661 -37.43 6.90 -17.65
CA ALA A 661 -37.05 5.61 -17.11
C ALA A 661 -36.19 4.84 -18.11
N THR A 662 -35.17 4.16 -17.60
CA THR A 662 -34.43 3.12 -18.31
C THR A 662 -34.93 1.76 -17.85
N ILE A 663 -34.74 0.75 -18.70
CA ILE A 663 -35.12 -0.64 -18.40
C ILE A 663 -33.90 -1.52 -18.57
N SER A 664 -33.69 -2.40 -17.61
CA SER A 664 -32.74 -3.50 -17.67
C SER A 664 -33.38 -4.72 -17.03
N ALA A 665 -33.16 -5.93 -17.56
CA ALA A 665 -33.44 -7.12 -16.75
C ALA A 665 -32.28 -7.39 -15.79
N PRO A 666 -32.55 -7.85 -14.56
CA PRO A 666 -31.55 -8.54 -13.75
C PRO A 666 -30.89 -9.64 -14.58
N TYR A 667 -29.65 -9.98 -14.23
CA TYR A 667 -29.04 -11.16 -14.77
C TYR A 667 -29.79 -12.40 -14.24
N GLY A 668 -30.27 -13.26 -15.15
CA GLY A 668 -30.78 -14.61 -14.85
C GLY A 668 -32.18 -14.98 -15.23
N GLU A 669 -33.06 -14.02 -15.46
CA GLU A 669 -34.46 -14.38 -15.74
C GLU A 669 -34.71 -14.63 -17.23
N ARG A 670 -33.64 -14.97 -17.94
CA ARG A 670 -33.66 -15.20 -19.37
C ARG A 670 -33.66 -16.68 -19.75
N ALA A 671 -33.50 -17.57 -18.80
CA ALA A 671 -33.77 -18.99 -18.99
C ALA A 671 -35.15 -19.30 -18.38
N VAL A 672 -35.99 -20.04 -19.10
CA VAL A 672 -37.40 -20.28 -18.73
C VAL A 672 -37.76 -21.74 -18.91
N VAL A 673 -38.66 -22.24 -18.08
CA VAL A 673 -39.06 -23.65 -18.08
C VAL A 673 -39.96 -23.93 -19.28
N ALA A 674 -39.47 -24.75 -20.21
CA ALA A 674 -40.23 -25.24 -21.35
C ALA A 674 -41.45 -26.06 -20.88
N GLY A 675 -42.63 -25.76 -21.41
CA GLY A 675 -43.90 -26.38 -20.99
C GLY A 675 -44.45 -25.88 -19.65
N GLY A 676 -43.78 -24.91 -19.01
CA GLY A 676 -44.13 -24.37 -17.71
C GLY A 676 -44.40 -22.86 -17.73
N VAL A 677 -44.49 -22.29 -16.53
CA VAL A 677 -44.60 -20.84 -16.29
C VAL A 677 -43.42 -20.42 -15.44
N SER A 678 -42.63 -19.44 -15.91
CA SER A 678 -41.49 -18.86 -15.20
C SER A 678 -41.77 -17.42 -14.82
N GLU A 679 -41.26 -16.96 -13.68
CA GLU A 679 -41.25 -15.54 -13.36
C GLU A 679 -40.03 -14.87 -14.03
N VAL A 680 -40.28 -13.74 -14.68
CA VAL A 680 -39.26 -12.91 -15.31
C VAL A 680 -39.42 -11.51 -14.79
N ALA A 681 -38.41 -10.97 -14.13
CA ALA A 681 -38.38 -9.61 -13.67
C ALA A 681 -37.64 -8.68 -14.64
N VAL A 682 -37.92 -7.40 -14.43
CA VAL A 682 -37.25 -6.31 -15.09
C VAL A 682 -37.14 -5.16 -14.12
N ASP A 683 -35.96 -4.57 -14.09
CA ASP A 683 -35.64 -3.40 -13.30
C ASP A 683 -35.91 -2.15 -14.15
N VAL A 684 -36.83 -1.33 -13.67
CA VAL A 684 -37.14 -0.03 -14.25
C VAL A 684 -36.51 1.03 -13.37
N THR A 685 -35.46 1.68 -13.88
CA THR A 685 -34.77 2.76 -13.17
C THR A 685 -35.32 4.09 -13.63
N ALA A 686 -36.01 4.78 -12.74
CA ALA A 686 -36.67 6.05 -13.03
C ALA A 686 -35.92 7.23 -12.43
N ARG A 687 -35.84 8.33 -13.18
CA ARG A 687 -35.35 9.63 -12.73
C ARG A 687 -36.34 10.71 -13.15
N SER A 688 -36.92 11.43 -12.20
CA SER A 688 -37.81 12.58 -12.44
C SER A 688 -37.79 13.51 -11.24
N ALA A 689 -38.07 14.81 -11.38
CA ALA A 689 -38.05 15.79 -10.28
C ALA A 689 -39.09 15.52 -9.14
N GLY A 690 -39.78 14.38 -9.17
CA GLY A 690 -40.69 13.90 -8.14
C GLY A 690 -41.03 12.43 -8.37
N THR A 691 -42.32 12.11 -8.41
CA THR A 691 -42.80 10.76 -8.70
C THR A 691 -42.87 10.51 -10.20
N TYR A 692 -42.01 9.62 -10.69
CA TYR A 692 -42.13 9.09 -12.05
C TYR A 692 -43.37 8.20 -12.13
N ARG A 693 -44.20 8.46 -13.14
CA ARG A 693 -45.35 7.65 -13.49
C ARG A 693 -45.20 7.16 -14.92
N GLY A 694 -45.22 5.85 -15.08
CA GLY A 694 -45.20 5.20 -16.37
C GLY A 694 -45.93 3.87 -16.33
N THR A 695 -45.95 3.20 -17.47
CA THR A 695 -46.58 1.90 -17.64
C THR A 695 -45.58 0.98 -18.33
N LEU A 696 -45.24 -0.11 -17.65
CA LEU A 696 -44.44 -1.20 -18.18
C LEU A 696 -45.37 -2.14 -18.98
N THR A 697 -45.14 -2.27 -20.26
CA THR A 697 -45.80 -3.23 -21.16
C THR A 697 -44.83 -4.31 -21.57
N VAL A 698 -45.27 -5.57 -21.57
CA VAL A 698 -44.46 -6.72 -21.94
C VAL A 698 -45.12 -7.48 -23.08
N THR A 699 -44.40 -7.62 -24.18
CA THR A 699 -44.83 -8.40 -25.37
C THR A 699 -44.00 -9.66 -25.47
N ALA A 700 -44.63 -10.80 -25.77
CA ALA A 700 -43.96 -12.09 -25.92
C ALA A 700 -44.05 -12.64 -27.36
N PRO A 701 -43.24 -13.64 -27.71
CA PRO A 701 -43.33 -14.36 -28.98
C PRO A 701 -44.70 -15.02 -29.17
N GLU A 702 -45.02 -15.32 -30.44
CA GLU A 702 -46.26 -16.03 -30.77
C GLU A 702 -46.33 -17.39 -30.05
N GLY A 703 -47.47 -17.66 -29.41
CA GLY A 703 -47.71 -18.89 -28.63
C GLY A 703 -47.25 -18.85 -27.17
N TRP A 704 -46.50 -17.83 -26.74
CA TRP A 704 -46.10 -17.63 -25.35
C TRP A 704 -47.16 -16.78 -24.63
N THR A 705 -47.30 -16.94 -23.30
CA THR A 705 -48.25 -16.16 -22.49
C THR A 705 -47.49 -15.28 -21.50
N VAL A 706 -47.97 -14.07 -21.21
CA VAL A 706 -47.38 -13.17 -20.19
C VAL A 706 -48.48 -12.64 -19.28
N THR A 707 -48.27 -12.67 -17.96
CA THR A 707 -49.25 -12.17 -16.98
C THR A 707 -48.57 -11.56 -15.75
N PRO A 708 -48.87 -10.29 -15.39
CA PRO A 708 -49.59 -9.32 -16.19
C PRO A 708 -48.73 -8.85 -17.38
N SER A 709 -49.33 -8.62 -18.55
CA SER A 709 -48.63 -8.04 -19.70
C SER A 709 -48.47 -6.51 -19.61
N GLN A 710 -49.04 -5.90 -18.57
CA GLN A 710 -48.99 -4.46 -18.31
C GLN A 710 -48.95 -4.20 -16.80
N GLN A 711 -48.06 -3.33 -16.32
CA GLN A 711 -47.90 -2.94 -14.91
C GLN A 711 -47.70 -1.44 -14.79
N ASP A 712 -48.26 -0.82 -13.75
CA ASP A 712 -47.99 0.58 -13.44
C ASP A 712 -46.61 0.72 -12.79
N VAL A 713 -45.81 1.64 -13.30
CA VAL A 713 -44.53 2.04 -12.73
C VAL A 713 -44.74 3.36 -12.01
N VAL A 714 -44.74 3.33 -10.68
CA VAL A 714 -44.81 4.52 -9.84
C VAL A 714 -43.60 4.53 -8.93
N VAL A 715 -42.67 5.45 -9.20
CA VAL A 715 -41.40 5.53 -8.47
C VAL A 715 -41.22 6.95 -7.98
N ASP A 716 -41.21 7.14 -6.66
CA ASP A 716 -40.84 8.44 -6.09
C ASP A 716 -39.34 8.63 -6.19
N SER A 717 -38.91 9.27 -7.27
CA SER A 717 -37.51 9.37 -7.63
C SER A 717 -36.84 10.60 -7.05
N GLY A 718 -37.59 11.69 -6.78
CA GLY A 718 -37.03 12.91 -6.18
C GLY A 718 -35.78 13.44 -6.91
N GLY A 719 -35.73 13.31 -8.23
CA GLY A 719 -34.62 13.67 -9.11
C GLY A 719 -33.45 12.68 -9.14
N ARG A 720 -33.52 11.60 -8.34
CA ARG A 720 -32.53 10.52 -8.23
C ARG A 720 -32.89 9.33 -9.12
N PRO A 721 -31.91 8.56 -9.61
CA PRO A 721 -32.18 7.28 -10.26
C PRO A 721 -32.62 6.26 -9.21
N ILE A 722 -33.90 5.90 -9.19
CA ILE A 722 -34.45 4.87 -8.31
C ILE A 722 -34.92 3.69 -9.15
N THR A 723 -34.45 2.51 -8.78
CA THR A 723 -34.81 1.26 -9.45
C THR A 723 -36.02 0.62 -8.78
N SER A 724 -37.02 0.28 -9.57
CA SER A 724 -38.16 -0.54 -9.16
C SER A 724 -38.13 -1.86 -9.93
N ARG A 725 -38.27 -2.98 -9.23
CA ARG A 725 -38.31 -4.32 -9.82
C ARG A 725 -39.76 -4.71 -10.13
N HIS A 726 -40.01 -5.15 -11.36
CA HIS A 726 -41.33 -5.56 -11.85
C HIS A 726 -41.26 -7.00 -12.35
N VAL A 727 -42.13 -7.88 -11.85
CA VAL A 727 -42.13 -9.31 -12.18
C VAL A 727 -43.31 -9.64 -13.08
N VAL A 728 -43.10 -10.39 -14.15
CA VAL A 728 -44.14 -10.98 -15.01
C VAL A 728 -44.04 -12.50 -15.02
N ARG A 729 -45.17 -13.20 -15.12
CA ARG A 729 -45.20 -14.65 -15.35
C ARG A 729 -45.25 -14.95 -16.83
N VAL A 730 -44.35 -15.78 -17.32
CA VAL A 730 -44.21 -16.13 -18.73
C VAL A 730 -44.43 -17.61 -18.92
N GLY A 731 -45.51 -17.98 -19.60
CA GLY A 731 -45.81 -19.36 -19.98
C GLY A 731 -45.20 -19.70 -21.32
N VAL A 732 -44.39 -20.75 -21.36
CA VAL A 732 -43.60 -21.16 -22.52
C VAL A 732 -44.09 -22.53 -23.00
N PRO A 733 -44.47 -22.70 -24.27
CA PRO A 733 -44.87 -24.01 -24.79
C PRO A 733 -43.74 -25.05 -24.70
N ALA A 734 -44.09 -26.33 -24.51
CA ALA A 734 -43.11 -27.41 -24.57
C ALA A 734 -42.48 -27.49 -25.98
N GLY A 735 -41.15 -27.61 -26.05
CA GLY A 735 -40.40 -27.62 -27.32
C GLY A 735 -40.34 -26.28 -28.06
N ALA A 736 -40.65 -25.15 -27.40
CA ALA A 736 -40.50 -23.84 -27.99
C ALA A 736 -39.03 -23.52 -28.32
N ALA A 737 -38.80 -22.87 -29.47
CA ALA A 737 -37.48 -22.32 -29.78
C ALA A 737 -37.20 -21.07 -28.92
N PRO A 738 -35.93 -20.66 -28.76
CA PRO A 738 -35.58 -19.39 -28.11
C PRO A 738 -36.39 -18.21 -28.66
N GLY A 739 -36.91 -17.40 -27.75
CA GLY A 739 -37.83 -16.30 -28.04
C GLY A 739 -37.32 -14.98 -27.48
N GLN A 740 -38.04 -13.87 -27.68
CA GLN A 740 -37.69 -12.57 -27.09
C GLN A 740 -38.91 -11.93 -26.43
N LEU A 741 -38.81 -11.60 -25.14
CA LEU A 741 -39.73 -10.68 -24.50
C LEU A 741 -39.29 -9.25 -24.79
N VAL A 742 -40.24 -8.38 -25.11
CA VAL A 742 -40.00 -6.95 -25.26
C VAL A 742 -40.69 -6.22 -24.13
N PHE A 743 -39.88 -5.70 -23.20
CA PHE A 743 -40.30 -4.80 -22.13
C PHE A 743 -40.23 -3.37 -22.63
N ARG A 744 -41.32 -2.61 -22.43
CA ARG A 744 -41.41 -1.21 -22.82
C ARG A 744 -42.02 -0.42 -21.69
N VAL A 745 -41.34 0.64 -21.25
CA VAL A 745 -41.84 1.58 -20.25
C VAL A 745 -42.13 2.89 -20.97
N ASP A 746 -43.39 3.28 -20.94
CA ASP A 746 -43.86 4.56 -21.47
C ASP A 746 -44.38 5.39 -20.28
N GLY A 747 -43.92 6.63 -20.13
CA GLY A 747 -44.26 7.47 -18.98
C GLY A 747 -43.84 8.93 -19.17
N GLU A 748 -43.89 9.72 -18.10
CA GLU A 748 -43.44 11.12 -18.13
C GLU A 748 -41.93 11.21 -18.45
N GLY A 749 -41.57 11.82 -19.59
CA GLY A 749 -40.18 11.94 -20.06
C GLY A 749 -39.79 10.89 -21.11
N ALA A 750 -38.51 10.54 -21.17
CA ALA A 750 -38.03 9.51 -22.10
C ALA A 750 -38.44 8.11 -21.62
N GLY A 751 -39.22 7.39 -22.43
CA GLY A 751 -39.47 5.95 -22.25
C GLY A 751 -38.29 5.11 -22.69
N ALA A 752 -38.28 3.84 -22.28
CA ALA A 752 -37.24 2.89 -22.68
C ALA A 752 -37.86 1.58 -23.18
N THR A 753 -37.11 0.88 -24.02
CA THR A 753 -37.46 -0.45 -24.50
C THR A 753 -36.25 -1.35 -24.27
N PHE A 754 -36.49 -2.51 -23.68
CA PHE A 754 -35.50 -3.52 -23.41
C PHE A 754 -36.04 -4.86 -23.91
N ALA A 755 -35.23 -5.60 -24.64
CA ALA A 755 -35.65 -6.86 -25.23
C ALA A 755 -34.80 -8.00 -24.66
N ALA A 756 -35.44 -8.89 -23.90
CA ALA A 756 -34.81 -10.03 -23.24
C ALA A 756 -34.96 -11.27 -24.13
N GLY A 757 -33.85 -11.79 -24.66
CA GLY A 757 -33.84 -13.12 -25.27
C GLY A 757 -34.09 -14.17 -24.20
N LEU A 758 -35.07 -15.05 -24.41
CA LEU A 758 -35.44 -16.14 -23.52
C LEU A 758 -35.05 -17.49 -24.14
N TYR A 759 -34.43 -18.35 -23.33
CA TYR A 759 -34.04 -19.71 -23.69
C TYR A 759 -34.94 -20.72 -22.95
N PRO A 760 -35.85 -21.42 -23.65
CA PRO A 760 -36.60 -22.53 -23.08
C PRO A 760 -35.65 -23.69 -22.78
N ALA A 761 -35.65 -24.16 -21.53
CA ALA A 761 -34.99 -25.41 -21.15
C ALA A 761 -35.94 -26.26 -20.29
N GLU A 762 -35.69 -27.57 -20.23
CA GLU A 762 -36.46 -28.47 -19.38
C GLU A 762 -36.09 -28.23 -17.91
N ALA A 763 -37.09 -28.21 -17.02
CA ALA A 763 -36.83 -28.10 -15.58
C ALA A 763 -36.22 -29.40 -15.08
N ALA A 764 -34.99 -29.32 -14.57
CA ALA A 764 -34.37 -30.38 -13.80
C ALA A 764 -34.91 -30.35 -12.35
N GLY A 765 -35.08 -31.50 -11.71
CA GLY A 765 -35.48 -31.57 -10.30
C GLY A 765 -34.42 -31.01 -9.36
N ALA A 766 -34.79 -30.56 -8.16
CA ALA A 766 -33.88 -29.97 -7.15
C ALA A 766 -32.76 -30.90 -6.64
N GLY A 767 -32.66 -32.14 -7.13
CA GLY A 767 -31.55 -33.07 -6.89
C GLY A 767 -30.64 -33.31 -8.11
N GLU A 768 -30.87 -32.62 -9.22
CA GLU A 768 -30.27 -32.92 -10.53
C GLU A 768 -29.18 -31.93 -10.96
N TYR A 769 -28.91 -30.82 -10.23
CA TYR A 769 -27.82 -29.89 -10.60
C TYR A 769 -26.48 -30.62 -10.77
N ALA A 770 -26.13 -31.43 -9.78
CA ALA A 770 -24.93 -32.25 -9.81
C ALA A 770 -24.92 -33.25 -10.98
N GLU A 771 -26.08 -33.80 -11.37
CA GLU A 771 -26.19 -34.72 -12.50
C GLU A 771 -26.02 -34.00 -13.84
N VAL A 772 -26.56 -32.79 -13.96
CA VAL A 772 -26.41 -31.93 -15.15
C VAL A 772 -24.96 -31.53 -15.33
N VAL A 773 -24.33 -30.95 -14.30
CA VAL A 773 -22.92 -30.53 -14.34
C VAL A 773 -22.01 -31.72 -14.61
N ALA A 774 -22.21 -32.85 -13.92
CA ALA A 774 -21.41 -34.06 -14.15
C ALA A 774 -21.62 -34.67 -15.55
N GLY A 775 -22.84 -34.59 -16.09
CA GLY A 775 -23.17 -35.06 -17.43
C GLY A 775 -22.46 -34.30 -18.55
N ASP A 776 -22.06 -33.05 -18.28
CA ASP A 776 -21.29 -32.21 -19.20
C ASP A 776 -19.77 -32.39 -19.08
N GLU A 777 -19.32 -33.33 -18.23
CA GLU A 777 -17.94 -33.81 -18.08
C GLU A 777 -16.91 -32.70 -17.77
N PRO A 778 -16.98 -32.05 -16.59
CA PRO A 778 -15.97 -31.08 -16.17
C PRO A 778 -14.60 -31.76 -15.96
N SER A 779 -13.52 -31.05 -16.29
CA SER A 779 -12.14 -31.49 -16.02
C SER A 779 -11.72 -31.25 -14.57
N ALA A 780 -12.34 -30.28 -13.89
CA ALA A 780 -12.27 -30.09 -12.44
C ALA A 780 -13.57 -29.46 -11.94
N TRP A 781 -14.05 -29.87 -10.76
CA TRP A 781 -15.30 -29.36 -10.20
C TRP A 781 -15.26 -29.29 -8.67
N TRP A 782 -15.22 -28.07 -8.16
CA TRP A 782 -15.23 -27.76 -6.74
C TRP A 782 -16.62 -27.27 -6.32
N ARG A 783 -17.36 -28.15 -5.67
CA ARG A 783 -18.72 -27.84 -5.18
C ARG A 783 -18.73 -26.95 -3.95
N LEU A 784 -17.63 -26.91 -3.19
CA LEU A 784 -17.45 -26.02 -2.02
C LEU A 784 -18.43 -26.29 -0.86
N GLU A 785 -19.00 -27.48 -0.80
CA GLU A 785 -20.02 -27.93 0.17
C GLU A 785 -19.45 -28.24 1.57
N GLU A 786 -18.12 -28.22 1.75
CA GLU A 786 -17.54 -28.61 3.05
C GLU A 786 -17.87 -27.57 4.13
N THR A 787 -18.32 -28.07 5.28
CA THR A 787 -18.81 -27.27 6.41
C THR A 787 -17.73 -26.98 7.47
N GLU A 788 -16.57 -27.64 7.38
CA GLU A 788 -15.42 -27.44 8.27
C GLU A 788 -14.09 -27.76 7.59
N GLY A 789 -12.98 -27.37 8.25
CA GLY A 789 -11.62 -27.60 7.74
C GLY A 789 -11.22 -26.66 6.61
N THR A 790 -10.05 -26.95 6.02
CA THR A 790 -9.45 -26.14 4.94
C THR A 790 -9.46 -26.83 3.58
N LEU A 791 -9.88 -28.09 3.49
CA LEU A 791 -9.94 -28.82 2.22
C LEU A 791 -11.05 -28.26 1.32
N ILE A 792 -10.77 -28.18 0.03
CA ILE A 792 -11.75 -27.98 -1.03
C ILE A 792 -11.68 -29.23 -1.91
N ALA A 793 -12.66 -30.12 -1.79
CA ALA A 793 -12.70 -31.33 -2.61
C ALA A 793 -12.99 -30.96 -4.07
N ASP A 794 -12.30 -31.66 -4.96
CA ASP A 794 -12.66 -31.71 -6.36
C ASP A 794 -13.45 -33.01 -6.57
N ASP A 795 -14.71 -32.88 -6.98
CA ASP A 795 -15.64 -34.01 -7.18
C ASP A 795 -15.27 -34.85 -8.41
N THR A 796 -14.41 -34.35 -9.31
CA THR A 796 -13.78 -35.16 -10.36
C THR A 796 -12.59 -35.97 -9.84
N GLY A 797 -12.06 -35.60 -8.67
CA GLY A 797 -10.95 -36.27 -7.99
C GLY A 797 -9.57 -35.94 -8.55
N THR A 798 -9.42 -34.91 -9.39
CA THR A 798 -8.18 -34.63 -10.12
C THR A 798 -7.32 -33.56 -9.45
N SER A 799 -7.95 -32.58 -8.80
CA SER A 799 -7.33 -31.30 -8.40
C SER A 799 -7.88 -30.77 -7.06
N PRO A 800 -7.82 -31.52 -5.94
CA PRO A 800 -8.30 -31.03 -4.64
C PRO A 800 -7.50 -29.82 -4.17
N GLY A 801 -8.20 -28.79 -3.70
CA GLY A 801 -7.63 -27.52 -3.24
C GLY A 801 -7.70 -27.31 -1.73
N SER A 802 -7.38 -26.08 -1.31
CA SER A 802 -7.52 -25.65 0.07
C SER A 802 -7.87 -24.16 0.20
N THR A 803 -8.51 -23.78 1.30
CA THR A 803 -8.80 -22.37 1.62
C THR A 803 -7.59 -21.66 2.22
N ARG A 804 -7.44 -20.37 1.90
CA ARG A 804 -6.45 -19.43 2.43
C ARG A 804 -7.14 -18.19 3.00
N GLY A 805 -6.60 -17.65 4.10
CA GLY A 805 -7.13 -16.44 4.73
C GLY A 805 -8.52 -16.60 5.34
N GLU A 806 -9.27 -15.50 5.43
CA GLU A 806 -10.57 -15.45 6.12
C GLU A 806 -11.70 -15.98 5.23
N THR A 807 -12.03 -17.27 5.44
CA THR A 807 -13.15 -17.96 4.77
C THR A 807 -14.16 -18.49 5.78
N VAL A 808 -15.40 -18.65 5.34
CA VAL A 808 -16.51 -19.19 6.14
C VAL A 808 -17.02 -20.44 5.46
N ARG A 809 -16.84 -21.59 6.11
CA ARG A 809 -17.30 -22.89 5.63
C ARG A 809 -18.79 -23.08 5.94
N GLY A 810 -19.49 -23.85 5.12
CA GLY A 810 -20.93 -24.09 5.31
C GLY A 810 -21.79 -22.83 5.18
N ALA A 811 -21.32 -21.80 4.46
CA ALA A 811 -22.15 -20.67 4.12
C ALA A 811 -23.29 -21.15 3.22
N GLY A 812 -24.46 -20.50 3.23
CA GLY A 812 -25.54 -20.90 2.31
C GLY A 812 -25.09 -20.74 0.86
N GLY A 813 -25.15 -21.83 0.09
CA GLY A 813 -24.72 -21.89 -1.31
C GLY A 813 -25.72 -21.25 -2.28
N ALA A 814 -25.39 -21.30 -3.57
CA ALA A 814 -26.20 -20.81 -4.68
C ALA A 814 -27.33 -21.78 -5.03
N VAL A 815 -27.07 -23.09 -4.94
CA VAL A 815 -28.04 -24.14 -5.20
C VAL A 815 -28.97 -24.30 -3.97
N PRO A 816 -30.30 -24.37 -4.13
CA PRO A 816 -31.20 -24.50 -2.99
C PRO A 816 -30.87 -25.69 -2.07
N GLY A 817 -30.46 -25.39 -0.84
CA GLY A 817 -30.11 -26.39 0.16
C GLY A 817 -28.65 -26.85 0.15
N SER A 818 -27.80 -26.30 -0.74
CA SER A 818 -26.34 -26.48 -0.69
C SER A 818 -25.67 -25.58 0.33
N ALA A 819 -24.47 -25.98 0.74
CA ALA A 819 -23.45 -25.13 1.28
C ALA A 819 -22.56 -24.57 0.16
N GLY A 820 -21.88 -23.47 0.43
CA GLY A 820 -20.84 -22.90 -0.42
C GLY A 820 -19.73 -22.27 0.43
N LEU A 821 -18.76 -21.65 -0.24
CA LEU A 821 -17.63 -20.99 0.39
C LEU A 821 -17.92 -19.50 0.62
N GLY A 822 -18.07 -19.10 1.87
CA GLY A 822 -18.07 -17.69 2.25
C GLY A 822 -16.66 -17.11 2.24
N LEU A 823 -16.49 -15.92 1.69
CA LEU A 823 -15.21 -15.23 1.54
C LEU A 823 -15.29 -13.86 2.23
N ALA A 824 -14.43 -13.63 3.21
CA ALA A 824 -14.31 -12.35 3.93
C ALA A 824 -12.96 -11.69 3.65
N GLY A 825 -12.43 -11.85 2.44
CA GLY A 825 -11.04 -11.52 2.13
C GLY A 825 -10.09 -12.72 2.25
N GLY A 826 -10.61 -13.95 2.37
CA GLY A 826 -9.91 -15.19 2.03
C GLY A 826 -10.17 -15.62 0.58
N TYR A 827 -9.67 -16.79 0.19
CA TYR A 827 -9.87 -17.40 -1.14
C TYR A 827 -9.66 -18.92 -1.08
N GLY A 828 -10.14 -19.65 -2.08
CA GLY A 828 -9.76 -21.04 -2.33
C GLY A 828 -8.61 -21.13 -3.33
N GLU A 829 -7.80 -22.17 -3.24
CA GLU A 829 -6.66 -22.39 -4.11
C GLU A 829 -6.56 -23.87 -4.44
N ALA A 830 -6.52 -24.21 -5.72
CA ALA A 830 -6.35 -25.58 -6.19
C ALA A 830 -5.11 -25.71 -7.07
N PRO A 831 -4.25 -26.72 -6.86
CA PRO A 831 -3.14 -27.02 -7.76
C PRO A 831 -3.69 -27.46 -9.12
N VAL A 832 -3.03 -27.07 -10.22
CA VAL A 832 -3.49 -27.39 -11.57
C VAL A 832 -3.20 -28.85 -11.94
N GLY A 833 -4.24 -29.55 -12.42
CA GLY A 833 -4.17 -30.44 -13.58
C GLY A 833 -4.56 -29.67 -14.84
N GLN A 834 -3.92 -29.93 -15.99
CA GLN A 834 -4.02 -29.15 -17.25
C GLN A 834 -5.32 -28.36 -17.44
N VAL A 835 -5.22 -27.03 -17.55
CA VAL A 835 -6.41 -26.20 -17.79
C VAL A 835 -6.66 -26.05 -19.29
N GLY A 836 -7.78 -26.59 -19.75
CA GLY A 836 -8.21 -26.50 -21.14
C GLY A 836 -7.65 -27.63 -22.01
N SER A 837 -8.29 -27.89 -23.15
CA SER A 837 -7.76 -28.88 -24.09
C SER A 837 -6.40 -28.47 -24.64
N ALA A 838 -5.62 -29.44 -25.14
CA ALA A 838 -4.35 -29.19 -25.83
C ALA A 838 -4.48 -28.19 -27.01
N ASP A 839 -5.68 -28.05 -27.58
CA ASP A 839 -6.01 -27.11 -28.66
C ASP A 839 -6.49 -25.73 -28.15
N GLY A 840 -6.56 -25.52 -26.84
CA GLY A 840 -6.87 -24.26 -26.18
C GLY A 840 -8.36 -23.96 -26.03
N HIS A 841 -9.26 -24.94 -26.15
CA HIS A 841 -10.68 -24.75 -25.79
C HIS A 841 -10.84 -24.78 -24.28
N LEU A 842 -11.71 -23.91 -23.76
CA LEU A 842 -11.87 -23.72 -22.31
C LEU A 842 -13.28 -23.25 -21.97
N THR A 843 -13.83 -23.78 -20.88
CA THR A 843 -14.92 -23.12 -20.13
C THR A 843 -14.53 -22.96 -18.67
N VAL A 844 -14.84 -21.80 -18.11
CA VAL A 844 -14.69 -21.48 -16.68
C VAL A 844 -16.05 -21.07 -16.17
N GLU A 845 -16.55 -21.76 -15.15
CA GLU A 845 -17.90 -21.61 -14.60
C GLU A 845 -17.82 -21.44 -13.08
N ALA A 846 -18.64 -20.54 -12.52
CA ALA A 846 -18.81 -20.40 -11.09
C ALA A 846 -20.15 -19.76 -10.75
N TRP A 847 -20.70 -20.10 -9.58
CA TRP A 847 -21.65 -19.23 -8.89
C TRP A 847 -20.91 -18.27 -7.97
N VAL A 848 -21.27 -16.99 -8.03
CA VAL A 848 -20.62 -15.90 -7.30
C VAL A 848 -21.65 -14.98 -6.65
N ARG A 849 -21.45 -14.63 -5.39
CA ARG A 849 -22.16 -13.55 -4.70
C ARG A 849 -21.15 -12.52 -4.23
N ALA A 850 -21.26 -11.29 -4.71
CA ALA A 850 -20.44 -10.18 -4.24
C ALA A 850 -21.22 -9.35 -3.23
N ASP A 851 -20.78 -9.27 -1.98
CA ASP A 851 -21.49 -8.52 -0.92
C ASP A 851 -21.16 -7.01 -0.96
N ARG A 852 -20.20 -6.61 -1.80
CA ARG A 852 -19.78 -5.21 -1.99
C ARG A 852 -19.56 -4.90 -3.48
N PRO A 853 -19.75 -3.65 -3.93
CA PRO A 853 -19.45 -3.28 -5.31
C PRO A 853 -17.99 -3.54 -5.65
N ALA A 854 -17.73 -4.12 -6.83
CA ALA A 854 -16.38 -4.18 -7.36
C ALA A 854 -15.86 -2.75 -7.65
N SER A 855 -14.55 -2.54 -7.49
CA SER A 855 -13.89 -1.26 -7.75
C SER A 855 -12.46 -1.49 -8.26
N GLY A 856 -11.84 -0.46 -8.84
CA GLY A 856 -10.45 -0.54 -9.34
C GLY A 856 -10.28 -1.52 -10.51
N ASP A 857 -9.30 -2.41 -10.42
CA ASP A 857 -8.99 -3.44 -11.43
C ASP A 857 -9.97 -4.64 -11.48
N GLY A 858 -11.00 -4.64 -10.63
CA GLY A 858 -11.98 -5.73 -10.50
C GLY A 858 -11.61 -6.81 -9.47
N ILE A 859 -12.51 -7.77 -9.28
CA ILE A 859 -12.45 -8.85 -8.28
C ILE A 859 -12.39 -10.20 -9.01
N GLY A 860 -11.33 -10.97 -8.77
CA GLY A 860 -11.18 -12.31 -9.34
C GLY A 860 -12.24 -13.28 -8.81
N VAL A 861 -12.89 -14.01 -9.73
CA VAL A 861 -13.87 -15.05 -9.41
C VAL A 861 -13.21 -16.41 -9.54
N VAL A 862 -12.67 -16.72 -10.73
CA VAL A 862 -11.85 -17.91 -10.98
C VAL A 862 -10.75 -17.53 -11.96
N GLU A 863 -9.50 -17.56 -11.52
CA GLU A 863 -8.38 -17.08 -12.33
C GLU A 863 -7.16 -17.98 -12.20
N SER A 864 -6.38 -18.07 -13.27
CA SER A 864 -5.11 -18.79 -13.31
C SER A 864 -4.20 -18.12 -14.32
N TYR A 865 -3.23 -17.33 -13.83
CA TYR A 865 -2.19 -16.65 -14.63
C TYR A 865 -1.09 -16.11 -13.70
N GLU A 866 0.14 -15.91 -14.19
CA GLU A 866 1.20 -15.24 -13.42
C GLU A 866 1.15 -13.72 -13.61
N GLY A 867 1.63 -12.94 -12.65
CA GLY A 867 1.75 -11.48 -12.78
C GLY A 867 3.06 -11.06 -13.47
N PRO A 868 3.06 -10.13 -14.45
CA PRO A 868 1.92 -9.53 -15.14
C PRO A 868 1.12 -10.57 -15.93
N ALA A 869 -0.19 -10.38 -16.11
CA ALA A 869 -1.10 -11.41 -16.60
C ALA A 869 -0.65 -12.10 -17.91
N TYR A 870 -0.05 -13.28 -17.77
CA TYR A 870 0.42 -14.14 -18.87
C TYR A 870 0.02 -15.60 -18.61
N ASN A 871 -0.13 -16.38 -19.68
CA ASN A 871 -0.33 -17.83 -19.65
C ASN A 871 -1.51 -18.28 -18.77
N GLY A 872 -2.72 -18.25 -19.34
CA GLY A 872 -3.88 -18.88 -18.72
C GLY A 872 -5.17 -18.15 -19.01
N PHE A 873 -5.99 -17.94 -17.97
CA PHE A 873 -7.34 -17.38 -18.11
C PHE A 873 -7.75 -16.56 -16.88
N LEU A 874 -8.80 -15.76 -17.07
CA LEU A 874 -9.48 -15.08 -15.99
C LEU A 874 -10.99 -15.08 -16.18
N LEU A 875 -11.73 -15.29 -15.10
CA LEU A 875 -13.13 -14.95 -14.93
C LEU A 875 -13.26 -14.01 -13.73
N ARG A 876 -13.78 -12.81 -13.97
CA ARG A 876 -13.68 -11.65 -13.09
C ARG A 876 -14.96 -10.81 -13.09
N LEU A 877 -15.20 -10.05 -12.02
CA LEU A 877 -16.05 -8.85 -12.05
C LEU A 877 -15.17 -7.60 -12.18
N ASP A 878 -15.30 -6.82 -13.25
CA ASP A 878 -14.43 -5.65 -13.46
C ASP A 878 -14.67 -4.52 -12.44
N GLY A 879 -13.92 -3.41 -12.53
CA GLY A 879 -14.04 -2.27 -11.62
C GLY A 879 -15.41 -1.58 -11.59
N LEU A 880 -16.33 -1.97 -12.48
CA LEU A 880 -17.71 -1.52 -12.48
C LEU A 880 -18.68 -2.62 -12.01
N GLY A 881 -18.21 -3.83 -11.71
CA GLY A 881 -19.01 -4.99 -11.32
C GLY A 881 -19.50 -5.85 -12.49
N ARG A 882 -18.92 -5.68 -13.69
CA ARG A 882 -19.38 -6.39 -14.91
C ARG A 882 -18.64 -7.72 -15.07
N PRO A 883 -19.31 -8.80 -15.48
CA PRO A 883 -18.67 -10.08 -15.72
C PRO A 883 -17.69 -9.97 -16.90
N THR A 884 -16.48 -10.45 -16.71
CA THR A 884 -15.36 -10.34 -17.63
C THR A 884 -14.65 -11.67 -17.74
N PHE A 885 -14.42 -12.12 -18.96
CA PHE A 885 -13.66 -13.33 -19.26
C PHE A 885 -12.46 -13.00 -20.14
N GLY A 886 -11.33 -13.65 -19.92
CA GLY A 886 -10.13 -13.46 -20.72
C GLY A 886 -9.27 -14.70 -20.85
N VAL A 887 -8.53 -14.76 -21.96
CA VAL A 887 -7.50 -15.77 -22.24
C VAL A 887 -6.18 -15.07 -22.50
N LEU A 888 -5.09 -15.63 -21.98
CA LEU A 888 -3.78 -15.00 -21.96
C LEU A 888 -2.73 -15.96 -22.52
N ASP A 889 -1.95 -15.48 -23.50
CA ASP A 889 -0.74 -16.16 -23.96
C ASP A 889 0.50 -15.57 -23.26
N ALA A 890 1.71 -15.97 -23.67
CA ALA A 890 2.96 -15.51 -23.06
C ALA A 890 3.27 -14.01 -23.30
N ARG A 891 2.50 -13.31 -24.14
CA ARG A 891 2.77 -11.94 -24.59
C ARG A 891 1.52 -11.05 -24.66
N ASN A 892 0.34 -11.63 -24.83
CA ASN A 892 -0.91 -10.93 -25.12
C ASN A 892 -2.07 -11.44 -24.25
N ALA A 893 -3.02 -10.55 -24.00
CA ALA A 893 -4.29 -10.88 -23.39
C ALA A 893 -5.45 -10.50 -24.33
N ALA A 894 -6.46 -11.35 -24.39
CA ALA A 894 -7.74 -11.01 -24.99
C ALA A 894 -8.83 -11.08 -23.92
N ILE A 895 -9.71 -10.09 -23.90
CA ILE A 895 -10.74 -9.91 -22.86
C ILE A 895 -12.09 -9.58 -23.51
N VAL A 896 -13.15 -10.16 -22.98
CA VAL A 896 -14.54 -9.81 -23.27
C VAL A 896 -15.27 -9.45 -21.98
N THR A 897 -16.01 -8.34 -21.99
CA THR A 897 -16.71 -7.81 -20.81
C THR A 897 -18.18 -7.57 -21.13
N GLY A 898 -19.04 -7.95 -20.18
CA GLY A 898 -20.46 -7.65 -20.21
C GLY A 898 -20.74 -6.14 -20.15
N ARG A 899 -21.96 -5.73 -20.49
CA ARG A 899 -22.34 -4.31 -20.52
C ARG A 899 -22.92 -3.78 -19.20
N THR A 900 -23.51 -4.64 -18.39
CA THR A 900 -24.23 -4.26 -17.16
C THR A 900 -23.50 -4.87 -15.94
N PRO A 901 -23.48 -4.20 -14.79
CA PRO A 901 -22.91 -4.77 -13.58
C PRO A 901 -23.84 -5.77 -12.92
N LEU A 902 -23.28 -6.78 -12.24
CA LEU A 902 -24.04 -7.71 -11.40
C LEU A 902 -24.52 -7.00 -10.11
N GLY A 903 -25.62 -7.49 -9.55
CA GLY A 903 -26.13 -7.02 -8.27
C GLY A 903 -25.23 -7.45 -7.10
N THR A 904 -25.21 -6.68 -6.03
CA THR A 904 -24.50 -7.06 -4.80
C THR A 904 -25.44 -7.79 -3.83
N GLY A 905 -24.94 -8.82 -3.15
CA GLY A 905 -25.70 -9.62 -2.18
C GLY A 905 -26.60 -10.68 -2.82
N GLU A 906 -26.59 -10.81 -4.15
CA GLU A 906 -27.32 -11.84 -4.90
C GLU A 906 -26.33 -12.85 -5.51
N TRP A 907 -26.70 -14.14 -5.52
CA TRP A 907 -25.95 -15.17 -6.24
C TRP A 907 -26.14 -15.00 -7.75
N HIS A 908 -25.06 -15.08 -8.51
CA HIS A 908 -25.02 -15.01 -9.96
C HIS A 908 -24.19 -16.16 -10.52
N HIS A 909 -24.68 -16.83 -11.56
CA HIS A 909 -23.93 -17.82 -12.32
C HIS A 909 -23.12 -17.10 -13.41
N VAL A 910 -21.81 -17.23 -13.42
CA VAL A 910 -20.93 -16.58 -14.41
C VAL A 910 -20.14 -17.62 -15.15
N VAL A 911 -20.12 -17.53 -16.49
CA VAL A 911 -19.43 -18.51 -17.34
C VAL A 911 -18.65 -17.80 -18.43
N GLY A 912 -17.40 -18.17 -18.63
CA GLY A 912 -16.57 -17.76 -19.76
C GLY A 912 -16.25 -18.97 -20.65
N THR A 913 -16.57 -18.91 -21.94
CA THR A 913 -16.25 -19.98 -22.90
C THR A 913 -15.32 -19.47 -24.00
N PHE A 914 -14.41 -20.32 -24.47
CA PHE A 914 -13.54 -20.08 -25.61
C PHE A 914 -13.47 -21.32 -26.50
N ASP A 915 -13.94 -21.19 -27.75
CA ASP A 915 -14.03 -22.28 -28.72
C ASP A 915 -12.78 -22.41 -29.63
N GLY A 916 -11.68 -21.75 -29.25
CA GLY A 916 -10.46 -21.67 -30.07
C GLY A 916 -10.43 -20.52 -31.07
N ALA A 917 -11.53 -19.77 -31.25
CA ALA A 917 -11.61 -18.59 -32.10
C ALA A 917 -12.45 -17.44 -31.50
N THR A 918 -13.44 -17.76 -30.69
CA THR A 918 -14.43 -16.84 -30.13
C THR A 918 -14.52 -17.04 -28.64
N MET A 919 -14.36 -15.94 -27.89
CA MET A 919 -14.66 -15.89 -26.47
C MET A 919 -16.05 -15.32 -26.23
N VAL A 920 -16.75 -15.93 -25.27
CA VAL A 920 -18.10 -15.52 -24.87
C VAL A 920 -18.14 -15.49 -23.35
N VAL A 921 -18.71 -14.43 -22.78
CA VAL A 921 -19.02 -14.35 -21.35
C VAL A 921 -20.53 -14.37 -21.17
N TYR A 922 -20.98 -15.19 -20.22
CA TYR A 922 -22.36 -15.38 -19.83
C TYR A 922 -22.53 -14.94 -18.37
N ALA A 923 -23.69 -14.38 -18.07
CA ALA A 923 -24.16 -14.21 -16.70
C ALA A 923 -25.59 -14.73 -16.62
N ASP A 924 -25.81 -15.58 -15.65
CA ASP A 924 -27.03 -16.26 -15.31
C ASP A 924 -27.70 -16.90 -16.53
N GLY A 925 -26.97 -17.83 -17.15
CA GLY A 925 -27.44 -18.61 -18.29
C GLY A 925 -27.44 -17.86 -19.64
N VAL A 926 -27.08 -16.57 -19.70
CA VAL A 926 -27.20 -15.77 -20.93
C VAL A 926 -25.95 -15.05 -21.33
N GLU A 927 -25.71 -15.00 -22.64
CA GLU A 927 -24.62 -14.26 -23.23
C GLU A 927 -24.73 -12.75 -22.94
N VAL A 928 -23.64 -12.19 -22.41
CA VAL A 928 -23.53 -10.76 -22.08
C VAL A 928 -22.39 -10.06 -22.82
N GLY A 929 -21.50 -10.82 -23.44
CA GLY A 929 -20.44 -10.30 -24.31
C GLY A 929 -19.85 -11.38 -25.21
N ARG A 930 -19.46 -10.99 -26.43
CA ARG A 930 -18.75 -11.85 -27.39
C ARG A 930 -17.58 -11.11 -28.03
N ARG A 931 -16.49 -11.82 -28.31
CA ARG A 931 -15.32 -11.27 -29.03
C ARG A 931 -14.59 -12.36 -29.79
N ALA A 932 -14.27 -12.10 -31.06
CA ALA A 932 -13.33 -12.94 -31.81
C ALA A 932 -11.88 -12.62 -31.42
N THR A 933 -11.03 -13.64 -31.33
CA THR A 933 -9.61 -13.49 -30.99
C THR A 933 -8.75 -14.57 -31.64
N THR A 934 -7.45 -14.29 -31.79
CA THR A 934 -6.43 -15.29 -32.13
C THR A 934 -5.55 -15.67 -30.94
N VAL A 935 -5.68 -14.97 -29.81
CA VAL A 935 -4.96 -15.27 -28.55
C VAL A 935 -5.53 -16.57 -27.98
N ARG A 936 -4.65 -17.48 -27.59
CA ARG A 936 -5.00 -18.76 -26.95
C ARG A 936 -4.48 -18.78 -25.52
N PRO A 937 -5.19 -19.41 -24.57
CA PRO A 937 -4.67 -19.56 -23.22
C PRO A 937 -3.39 -20.39 -23.26
N GLY A 938 -2.29 -19.83 -22.73
CA GLY A 938 -1.05 -20.58 -22.51
C GLY A 938 -1.24 -21.61 -21.39
N GLN A 939 -0.54 -22.73 -21.49
CA GLN A 939 -0.45 -23.68 -20.37
C GLN A 939 0.38 -23.03 -19.25
N SER A 940 -0.08 -23.17 -18.01
CA SER A 940 0.52 -22.55 -16.83
C SER A 940 0.48 -23.51 -15.66
N ASP A 941 1.56 -23.51 -14.87
CA ASP A 941 1.69 -24.31 -13.64
C ASP A 941 1.13 -23.56 -12.41
N VAL A 942 0.56 -22.37 -12.62
CA VAL A 942 -0.06 -21.55 -11.57
C VAL A 942 -1.32 -22.21 -11.05
N SER A 943 -1.48 -22.23 -9.73
CA SER A 943 -2.70 -22.71 -9.08
C SER A 943 -3.95 -21.93 -9.53
N VAL A 944 -5.09 -22.62 -9.66
CA VAL A 944 -6.37 -21.95 -9.87
C VAL A 944 -6.80 -21.26 -8.58
N LYS A 945 -7.04 -19.95 -8.68
CA LYS A 945 -7.52 -19.11 -7.58
C LYS A 945 -9.04 -19.02 -7.63
N LEU A 946 -9.68 -19.32 -6.50
CA LEU A 946 -11.13 -19.32 -6.30
C LEU A 946 -11.50 -18.13 -5.40
N GLY A 947 -12.03 -17.06 -5.99
CA GLY A 947 -12.36 -15.81 -5.29
C GLY A 947 -11.17 -14.85 -5.08
N ALA A 948 -10.09 -15.03 -5.84
CA ALA A 948 -8.94 -14.14 -5.87
C ALA A 948 -8.40 -14.00 -7.30
N ARG A 949 -7.53 -13.00 -7.50
CA ARG A 949 -6.84 -12.82 -8.78
C ARG A 949 -5.77 -13.90 -9.00
N GLY A 950 -5.51 -14.26 -10.25
CA GLY A 950 -4.53 -15.29 -10.61
C GLY A 950 -3.11 -14.96 -10.15
N ASP A 951 -2.75 -13.67 -10.13
CA ASP A 951 -1.44 -13.15 -9.72
C ASP A 951 -1.31 -12.86 -8.22
N ASP A 952 -2.30 -13.24 -7.40
CA ASP A 952 -2.38 -12.95 -5.96
C ASP A 952 -2.21 -11.46 -5.57
N ARG A 953 -2.19 -10.54 -6.55
CA ARG A 953 -2.26 -9.10 -6.30
C ARG A 953 -3.59 -8.83 -5.59
N GLY A 954 -3.53 -8.07 -4.50
CA GLY A 954 -4.66 -7.83 -3.59
C GLY A 954 -5.97 -7.45 -4.30
N ARG A 955 -7.09 -7.55 -3.56
CA ARG A 955 -8.53 -7.52 -3.98
C ARG A 955 -9.14 -8.92 -4.12
N ARG A 956 -9.55 -9.46 -2.97
CA ARG A 956 -10.25 -10.75 -2.84
C ARG A 956 -11.76 -10.54 -2.81
N LEU A 957 -12.50 -11.56 -3.22
CA LEU A 957 -13.95 -11.55 -3.17
C LEU A 957 -14.42 -11.47 -1.71
N HIS A 958 -15.30 -10.49 -1.44
CA HIS A 958 -16.09 -10.45 -0.22
C HIS A 958 -17.51 -10.90 -0.58
N GLY A 959 -17.91 -12.08 -0.13
CA GLY A 959 -19.23 -12.65 -0.38
C GLY A 959 -19.21 -14.18 -0.41
N GLY A 960 -19.72 -14.79 -1.48
CA GLY A 960 -19.83 -16.23 -1.62
C GLY A 960 -19.33 -16.74 -2.97
N LEU A 961 -18.77 -17.95 -2.96
CA LEU A 961 -18.43 -18.72 -4.16
C LEU A 961 -19.02 -20.12 -4.02
N ASP A 962 -19.59 -20.65 -5.09
CA ASP A 962 -20.20 -21.97 -5.10
C ASP A 962 -20.04 -22.63 -6.48
N GLU A 963 -20.06 -23.96 -6.53
CA GLU A 963 -20.14 -24.76 -7.76
C GLU A 963 -19.18 -24.29 -8.88
N VAL A 964 -17.87 -24.27 -8.59
CA VAL A 964 -16.84 -23.86 -9.55
C VAL A 964 -16.44 -25.03 -10.44
N ALA A 965 -16.57 -24.88 -11.75
CA ALA A 965 -16.23 -25.94 -12.73
C ALA A 965 -15.33 -25.42 -13.85
N LEU A 966 -14.42 -26.28 -14.30
CA LEU A 966 -13.58 -26.09 -15.48
C LEU A 966 -13.89 -27.18 -16.51
N TYR A 967 -13.86 -26.81 -17.79
CA TYR A 967 -14.06 -27.75 -18.89
C TYR A 967 -12.99 -27.55 -19.96
N ASP A 968 -12.54 -28.66 -20.54
CA ASP A 968 -11.57 -28.66 -21.66
C ASP A 968 -12.23 -28.42 -23.03
N ARG A 969 -13.48 -27.98 -23.02
CA ARG A 969 -14.31 -27.64 -24.19
C ARG A 969 -15.08 -26.34 -23.92
N ALA A 970 -15.52 -25.68 -24.99
CA ALA A 970 -16.49 -24.60 -24.87
C ALA A 970 -17.89 -25.17 -24.68
N LEU A 971 -18.55 -24.84 -23.55
CA LEU A 971 -19.98 -25.11 -23.39
C LEU A 971 -20.79 -24.26 -24.38
N THR A 972 -21.88 -24.83 -24.89
CA THR A 972 -22.88 -24.16 -25.71
C THR A 972 -23.77 -23.28 -24.85
N ALA A 973 -24.39 -22.27 -25.47
CA ALA A 973 -25.34 -21.42 -24.76
C ALA A 973 -26.53 -22.18 -24.14
N ALA A 974 -26.89 -23.35 -24.70
CA ALA A 974 -27.96 -24.19 -24.16
C ALA A 974 -27.52 -24.93 -22.89
N GLU A 975 -26.31 -25.50 -22.89
CA GLU A 975 -25.69 -26.13 -21.70
C GLU A 975 -25.55 -25.11 -20.57
N VAL A 976 -24.99 -23.93 -20.86
CA VAL A 976 -24.85 -22.84 -19.87
C VAL A 976 -26.20 -22.41 -19.29
N ALA A 977 -27.25 -22.31 -20.12
CA ALA A 977 -28.59 -21.99 -19.64
C ALA A 977 -29.21 -23.12 -18.80
N GLN A 978 -28.92 -24.38 -19.15
CA GLN A 978 -29.37 -25.55 -18.41
C GLN A 978 -28.70 -25.65 -17.03
N HIS A 979 -27.40 -25.38 -16.93
CA HIS A 979 -26.68 -25.31 -15.66
C HIS A 979 -27.30 -24.25 -14.73
N PHE A 980 -27.52 -23.04 -15.26
CA PHE A 980 -28.16 -21.97 -14.51
C PHE A 980 -29.54 -22.38 -13.98
N LEU A 981 -30.39 -22.98 -14.83
CA LEU A 981 -31.75 -23.39 -14.44
C LEU A 981 -31.76 -24.54 -13.44
N ALA A 982 -30.86 -25.51 -13.58
CA ALA A 982 -30.76 -26.61 -12.63
C ALA A 982 -30.34 -26.14 -11.23
N GLY A 983 -29.65 -24.99 -11.15
CA GLY A 983 -29.22 -24.38 -9.89
C GLY A 983 -30.25 -23.45 -9.25
N ARG A 984 -31.48 -23.32 -9.79
CA ARG A 984 -32.49 -22.33 -9.37
C ARG A 984 -33.86 -22.89 -9.02
#